data_AF-A0A9Q0IW25-F1
#
_entry.id   AF-A0A9Q0IW25-F1
#
_cell.length_a   1.000
_cell.length_b   1.000
_cell.length_c   1.000
_cell.angle_alpha   90.00
_cell.angle_beta   90.00
_cell.angle_gamma   90.00
#
_symmetry.space_group_name_H-M   'P 1'
#
loop_
_entity.id
_entity.type
_entity.pdbx_description
1 polymer ?
#
loop_
_entity_poly.entity_id
_entity_poly.type
_entity_poly.pdbx_seq_one_letter_code
_entity_poly.pdbx_strand_id
1 'polypeptide(L)'
;VCLFNVVFVVSWAVALPCRGWRPLASSVCTVWTCVIAVSKMLYQLNAIQPLSYSSNCTMWLGLRKTDGKLLDYLRYNMVMLALLAFEVTVYRHQELYGLRSNVPPPPTRTLFHEVTRQHLDNGLLDCLKYFANYFFYKFGLESCFLLAVNVIGQRMDLFAVGHAFGLIAILSRRSRKQIALIWKKYYYPWRWSGMDSNLVKWLFLPDHLTPPNPLFLLYDFLLLLGASVQLLVFEEEVQPTYRVLAGDASGINPAPNCIFCRSYLDMMKVVMFCYLFWFVLTIIFITGTTRISIFCMGYLVACFYFLLVGGDLLLKPIRIILVYWDWLIGYNIFVITMKNILSILACGYIKSLVLNHCWLIQLFSLACTIKGYTKLVRSGNYYLFETDSEEEEEPEKQLPDRSAFQASPSPVPPSYSQALGLRYRPQKADSQREEQHEGEHGSSPPPPERAPPQPQELTAEDLLRNRSEMVCYLVMVLNHMVSASCLTLPLPVCVFLWAMLSVPRPSKRFWMTVIIYTEKMELDRSKPFHPPNILGVEKREGYVVYDLLQLLALFFHRSILKCHGLWDQNSLHQDTRPDDPPTSSNEMNTTPPEEYSAVSDVYVAMFLADTIDFIITVFGFWAFGKHSAAADITSSLSEDQVPEAFLVMVLIQFGTMVIDRALYLRKTVVGKLVFQVILVFGIHFWMFFILPSVTERRFNHNSVAQLWYIVKCVYFGLSAYQIRSGYPTRVLGNFLTKSHSYLNLFLFQGFRMVPFLTELRAVMDWVWTDTTLSLSAWICVEDIYAHTFVLKCWRESERRYPQPRGQKKKRVVKYGMGGLIVLLLICIVWFPLLFMSLVKSVAGVVNKPLDVSLTISLGGYQPIFTMSAQQNQLKDLSEEDYLSFISLYSYTPNALQFFEAYTKDDLTVAELEGSSNSLWTISPPSRQYLSQVLGQDEDFPLTISWTIQRNLTLGAKAELASGKHVTYLDDDTRLNLIHLLAGNTSAPVVISQVFPCFMRAPSDSNAKPIEQLYKEEGYKDILLALERSTSQSGELQEWWIVDQPAHSLQPIRRPASGIGRRGAGLELFVFSDKVSPPSLGFLAGYGIMGLYASVVLVIGKFVREFFSGVSHSLMFEELPSVDRILKLCTDIFLVRETGELELEEELYAKLIFLYRSPETLIKWTRRTQ
;
A
#
# COMPACT_ATOMS: atom_id res chain seq x y z
N VAL A 1 -31.07 -25.35 29.72
CA VAL A 1 -31.95 -24.65 30.69
C VAL A 1 -32.62 -25.70 31.56
N CYS A 2 -32.98 -25.40 32.80
CA CYS A 2 -33.55 -26.35 33.76
C CYS A 2 -34.80 -25.77 34.44
N LEU A 3 -35.78 -26.60 34.80
CA LEU A 3 -37.06 -26.12 35.35
C LEU A 3 -36.89 -25.25 36.60
N PHE A 4 -36.03 -25.64 37.54
CA PHE A 4 -35.85 -24.88 38.79
C PHE A 4 -35.42 -23.41 38.57
N ASN A 5 -34.76 -23.10 37.46
CA ASN A 5 -34.32 -21.73 37.15
C ASN A 5 -35.46 -20.84 36.62
N VAL A 6 -36.61 -21.41 36.21
CA VAL A 6 -37.76 -20.66 35.70
C VAL A 6 -38.32 -19.69 36.76
N VAL A 7 -38.25 -20.07 38.04
CA VAL A 7 -38.67 -19.20 39.15
C VAL A 7 -37.88 -17.88 39.15
N PHE A 8 -36.56 -17.93 38.97
CA PHE A 8 -35.74 -16.71 38.89
C PHE A 8 -36.14 -15.82 37.71
N VAL A 9 -36.39 -16.42 36.54
CA VAL A 9 -36.83 -15.69 35.33
C VAL A 9 -38.17 -15.00 35.57
N VAL A 10 -39.16 -15.71 36.13
CA VAL A 10 -40.49 -15.16 36.43
C VAL A 10 -40.41 -14.07 37.49
N SER A 11 -39.69 -14.30 38.60
CA SER A 11 -39.53 -13.32 39.68
C SER A 11 -38.90 -12.02 39.18
N TRP A 12 -37.81 -12.07 38.41
CA TRP A 12 -37.15 -10.86 37.91
C TRP A 12 -37.90 -10.20 36.74
N ALA A 13 -38.52 -10.97 35.84
CA ALA A 13 -39.32 -10.40 34.74
C ALA A 13 -40.51 -9.57 35.26
N VAL A 14 -41.17 -10.02 36.34
CA VAL A 14 -42.26 -9.27 36.98
C VAL A 14 -41.74 -8.14 37.86
N ALA A 15 -40.63 -8.34 38.59
CA ALA A 15 -40.16 -7.37 39.56
C ALA A 15 -39.35 -6.19 38.98
N LEU A 16 -38.69 -6.35 37.82
CA LEU A 16 -38.01 -5.22 37.18
C LEU A 16 -38.99 -4.06 36.93
N PRO A 17 -40.18 -4.24 36.33
CA PRO A 17 -41.08 -3.11 36.06
C PRO A 17 -42.00 -2.79 37.25
N CYS A 18 -42.37 -3.79 38.08
CA CYS A 18 -43.18 -3.57 39.28
C CYS A 18 -42.29 -3.24 40.49
N ARG A 19 -41.91 -1.96 40.68
CA ARG A 19 -40.99 -1.49 41.75
C ARG A 19 -41.26 -2.10 43.14
N GLY A 20 -42.52 -2.20 43.58
CA GLY A 20 -42.88 -2.77 44.89
C GLY A 20 -42.56 -4.25 45.07
N TRP A 21 -42.38 -5.00 43.97
CA TRP A 21 -42.10 -6.44 43.98
C TRP A 21 -40.61 -6.76 43.99
N ARG A 22 -39.72 -5.78 43.81
CA ARG A 22 -38.25 -5.96 43.85
C ARG A 22 -37.72 -6.58 45.16
N PRO A 23 -38.03 -6.07 46.36
CA PRO A 23 -37.54 -6.69 47.61
C PRO A 23 -38.14 -8.08 47.83
N LEU A 24 -39.39 -8.31 47.42
CA LEU A 24 -40.02 -9.62 47.46
C LEU A 24 -39.32 -10.62 46.53
N ALA A 25 -38.98 -10.21 45.31
CA ALA A 25 -38.27 -11.05 44.34
C ALA A 25 -36.84 -11.37 44.78
N SER A 26 -36.07 -10.42 45.33
CA SER A 26 -34.75 -10.70 45.90
C SER A 26 -34.84 -11.70 47.07
N SER A 27 -35.84 -11.55 47.94
CA SER A 27 -36.11 -12.48 49.04
C SER A 27 -36.48 -13.90 48.56
N VAL A 28 -37.40 -14.00 47.58
CA VAL A 28 -37.82 -15.28 46.97
C VAL A 28 -36.64 -15.94 46.23
N CYS A 29 -35.85 -15.18 45.48
CA CYS A 29 -34.66 -15.70 44.81
C CYS A 29 -33.61 -16.20 45.81
N THR A 30 -33.44 -15.52 46.96
CA THR A 30 -32.52 -15.95 48.02
C THR A 30 -32.94 -17.31 48.58
N VAL A 31 -34.20 -17.43 49.03
CA VAL A 31 -34.76 -18.69 49.55
C VAL A 31 -34.68 -19.80 48.50
N TRP A 32 -35.09 -19.52 47.26
CA TRP A 32 -35.10 -20.52 46.19
C TRP A 32 -33.69 -20.96 45.75
N THR A 33 -32.70 -20.07 45.80
CA THR A 33 -31.28 -20.42 45.57
C THR A 33 -30.77 -21.38 46.63
N CYS A 34 -31.10 -21.15 47.92
CA CYS A 34 -30.78 -22.06 49.00
C CYS A 34 -31.48 -23.42 48.84
N VAL A 35 -32.77 -23.44 48.48
CA VAL A 35 -33.52 -24.68 48.18
C VAL A 35 -32.85 -25.47 47.04
N ILE A 36 -32.54 -24.82 45.90
CA ILE A 36 -31.85 -25.47 44.78
C ILE A 36 -30.48 -26.02 45.19
N ALA A 37 -29.70 -25.27 45.97
CA ALA A 37 -28.39 -25.72 46.43
C ALA A 37 -28.53 -26.97 47.32
N VAL A 38 -29.44 -26.96 48.29
CA VAL A 38 -29.71 -28.11 49.17
C VAL A 38 -30.23 -29.31 48.37
N SER A 39 -31.18 -29.13 47.45
CA SER A 39 -31.66 -30.22 46.58
C SER A 39 -30.55 -30.80 45.69
N LYS A 40 -29.65 -29.97 45.14
CA LYS A 40 -28.50 -30.43 44.35
C LYS A 40 -27.46 -31.19 45.18
N MET A 41 -27.25 -30.81 46.44
CA MET A 41 -26.39 -31.53 47.38
C MET A 41 -27.00 -32.87 47.80
N LEU A 42 -28.28 -32.87 48.24
CA LEU A 42 -29.01 -34.09 48.62
C LEU A 42 -29.07 -35.10 47.47
N TYR A 43 -29.22 -34.65 46.22
CA TYR A 43 -29.25 -35.53 45.05
C TYR A 43 -27.93 -36.30 44.81
N GLN A 44 -26.79 -35.88 45.40
CA GLN A 44 -25.54 -36.63 45.27
C GLN A 44 -25.51 -37.90 46.14
N LEU A 45 -26.34 -38.00 47.19
CA LEU A 45 -26.32 -39.08 48.17
C LEU A 45 -26.38 -40.47 47.52
N ASN A 46 -25.57 -41.41 48.00
CA ASN A 46 -25.46 -42.77 47.44
C ASN A 46 -26.75 -43.59 47.56
N ALA A 47 -27.64 -43.24 48.50
CA ALA A 47 -28.98 -43.83 48.61
C ALA A 47 -29.88 -43.55 47.38
N ILE A 48 -29.60 -42.50 46.62
CA ILE A 48 -30.35 -42.15 45.41
C ILE A 48 -29.69 -42.83 44.21
N GLN A 49 -30.26 -43.96 43.78
CA GLN A 49 -29.81 -44.69 42.59
C GLN A 49 -30.62 -44.23 41.36
N PRO A 50 -30.03 -43.55 40.36
CA PRO A 50 -30.79 -43.02 39.23
C PRO A 50 -31.41 -44.11 38.33
N LEU A 51 -30.88 -45.35 38.37
CA LEU A 51 -31.38 -46.50 37.62
C LEU A 51 -32.78 -46.97 38.06
N SER A 52 -33.11 -46.90 39.35
CA SER A 52 -34.45 -47.29 39.83
C SER A 52 -35.52 -46.21 39.57
N TYR A 53 -35.09 -44.97 39.33
CA TYR A 53 -35.95 -43.85 38.92
C TYR A 53 -35.85 -43.56 37.41
N SER A 54 -35.48 -44.56 36.61
CA SER A 54 -35.16 -44.43 35.18
C SER A 54 -36.37 -44.23 34.27
N SER A 55 -37.05 -43.08 34.44
CA SER A 55 -37.63 -42.34 33.33
C SER A 55 -36.85 -41.02 33.19
N ASN A 56 -36.64 -40.54 31.95
CA ASN A 56 -35.69 -39.45 31.67
C ASN A 56 -36.09 -38.06 32.23
N CYS A 57 -37.19 -37.96 32.97
CA CYS A 57 -37.75 -36.71 33.50
C CYS A 57 -36.89 -36.03 34.59
N THR A 58 -35.97 -36.75 35.24
CA THR A 58 -35.13 -36.19 36.32
C THR A 58 -34.14 -35.13 35.84
N MET A 59 -33.62 -35.26 34.61
CA MET A 59 -32.65 -34.30 34.06
C MET A 59 -33.28 -32.94 33.74
N TRP A 60 -34.56 -32.92 33.33
CA TRP A 60 -35.32 -31.71 32.99
C TRP A 60 -35.51 -30.76 34.19
N LEU A 61 -35.62 -31.32 35.40
CA LEU A 61 -35.68 -30.55 36.65
C LEU A 61 -34.40 -29.73 36.89
N GLY A 62 -33.24 -30.21 36.42
CA GLY A 62 -31.93 -29.64 36.74
C GLY A 62 -31.22 -30.33 37.90
N LEU A 63 -31.41 -31.64 38.04
CA LEU A 63 -30.65 -32.51 38.93
C LEU A 63 -29.78 -33.46 38.09
N ARG A 64 -28.50 -33.58 38.48
CA ARG A 64 -27.50 -34.43 37.84
C ARG A 64 -26.53 -34.91 38.93
N LYS A 65 -26.11 -36.17 38.89
CA LYS A 65 -24.99 -36.64 39.71
C LYS A 65 -23.66 -36.21 39.09
N THR A 66 -22.71 -35.84 39.93
CA THR A 66 -21.41 -35.29 39.51
C THR A 66 -20.26 -36.03 40.17
N ASP A 67 -19.30 -36.49 39.38
CA ASP A 67 -18.16 -37.29 39.81
C ASP A 67 -17.14 -36.41 40.55
N GLY A 68 -17.34 -36.24 41.87
CA GLY A 68 -16.50 -35.44 42.78
C GLY A 68 -16.64 -33.91 42.65
N LYS A 69 -16.91 -33.38 41.44
CA LYS A 69 -16.90 -31.92 41.15
C LYS A 69 -18.17 -31.16 41.55
N LEU A 70 -18.62 -31.32 42.79
CA LEU A 70 -19.83 -30.67 43.32
C LEU A 70 -19.71 -29.14 43.35
N LEU A 71 -18.52 -28.58 43.63
CA LEU A 71 -18.34 -27.13 43.77
C LEU A 71 -18.59 -26.39 42.44
N ASP A 72 -18.07 -26.90 41.32
CA ASP A 72 -18.34 -26.33 39.98
C ASP A 72 -19.84 -26.34 39.65
N TYR A 73 -20.53 -27.43 40.00
CA TYR A 73 -21.98 -27.56 39.79
C TYR A 73 -22.81 -26.61 40.66
N LEU A 74 -22.30 -26.26 41.84
CA LEU A 74 -22.92 -25.28 42.74
C LEU A 74 -22.48 -23.84 42.47
N ARG A 75 -21.35 -23.60 41.78
CA ARG A 75 -20.70 -22.28 41.60
C ARG A 75 -21.66 -21.14 41.27
N TYR A 76 -22.49 -21.28 40.24
CA TYR A 76 -23.43 -20.21 39.83
C TYR A 76 -24.50 -19.90 40.88
N ASN A 77 -24.97 -20.91 41.62
CA ASN A 77 -25.95 -20.76 42.69
C ASN A 77 -25.29 -20.08 43.91
N MET A 78 -24.03 -20.41 44.22
CA MET A 78 -23.25 -19.75 45.28
C MET A 78 -22.93 -18.28 44.94
N VAL A 79 -22.58 -17.98 43.69
CA VAL A 79 -22.38 -16.60 43.21
C VAL A 79 -23.68 -15.81 43.24
N MET A 80 -24.81 -16.40 42.82
CA MET A 80 -26.14 -15.77 42.94
C MET A 80 -26.48 -15.44 44.40
N LEU A 81 -26.28 -16.39 45.32
CA LEU A 81 -26.52 -16.18 46.75
C LEU A 81 -25.61 -15.09 47.34
N ALA A 82 -24.33 -15.07 46.95
CA ALA A 82 -23.39 -14.03 47.36
C ALA A 82 -23.78 -12.63 46.85
N LEU A 83 -24.27 -12.52 45.60
CA LEU A 83 -24.76 -11.26 45.03
C LEU A 83 -26.03 -10.75 45.73
N LEU A 84 -26.98 -11.64 46.04
CA LEU A 84 -28.20 -11.29 46.78
C LEU A 84 -27.90 -10.91 48.24
N ALA A 85 -26.98 -11.61 48.90
CA ALA A 85 -26.50 -11.22 50.23
C ALA A 85 -25.79 -9.85 50.19
N PHE A 86 -24.95 -9.60 49.18
CA PHE A 86 -24.25 -8.33 48.98
C PHE A 86 -25.22 -7.17 48.69
N GLU A 87 -26.28 -7.37 47.90
CA GLU A 87 -27.36 -6.39 47.71
C GLU A 87 -27.90 -5.90 49.05
N VAL A 88 -28.33 -6.83 49.92
CA VAL A 88 -28.89 -6.51 51.24
C VAL A 88 -27.83 -5.87 52.15
N THR A 89 -26.59 -6.33 52.12
CA THR A 89 -25.48 -5.74 52.87
C THR A 89 -25.20 -4.29 52.45
N VAL A 90 -25.22 -3.97 51.15
CA VAL A 90 -25.03 -2.60 50.66
C VAL A 90 -26.18 -1.69 51.11
N TYR A 91 -27.45 -2.13 50.99
CA TYR A 91 -28.59 -1.34 51.47
C TYR A 91 -28.52 -1.08 52.99
N ARG A 92 -28.21 -2.10 53.80
CA ARG A 92 -28.06 -1.95 55.25
C ARG A 92 -26.84 -1.11 55.64
N HIS A 93 -25.75 -1.15 54.87
CA HIS A 93 -24.59 -0.29 55.09
C HIS A 93 -24.92 1.19 54.79
N GLN A 94 -25.66 1.47 53.72
CA GLN A 94 -26.12 2.82 53.39
C GLN A 94 -27.08 3.39 54.46
N GLU A 95 -28.01 2.56 54.95
CA GLU A 95 -28.92 2.91 56.05
C GLU A 95 -28.15 3.19 57.36
N LEU A 96 -27.21 2.32 57.74
CA LEU A 96 -26.34 2.50 58.91
C LEU A 96 -25.47 3.75 58.79
N TYR A 97 -24.93 4.05 57.60
CA TYR A 97 -24.12 5.24 57.35
C TYR A 97 -24.95 6.52 57.51
N GLY A 98 -26.16 6.58 56.92
CA GLY A 98 -27.07 7.71 57.08
C GLY A 98 -27.43 7.97 58.55
N LEU A 99 -27.79 6.91 59.29
CA LEU A 99 -28.09 6.97 60.72
C LEU A 99 -26.87 7.42 61.56
N ARG A 100 -25.66 6.92 61.26
CA ARG A 100 -24.45 7.25 62.01
C ARG A 100 -23.94 8.66 61.74
N SER A 101 -24.17 9.19 60.54
CA SER A 101 -23.72 10.52 60.12
C SER A 101 -24.78 11.62 60.24
N ASN A 102 -26.01 11.28 60.66
CA ASN A 102 -27.19 12.18 60.63
C ASN A 102 -27.46 12.81 59.24
N VAL A 103 -27.06 12.12 58.16
CA VAL A 103 -27.27 12.59 56.79
C VAL A 103 -28.63 12.07 56.29
N PRO A 104 -29.58 12.94 55.91
CA PRO A 104 -30.85 12.50 55.33
C PRO A 104 -30.60 11.81 53.98
N PRO A 105 -31.43 10.83 53.59
CA PRO A 105 -31.31 10.19 52.28
C PRO A 105 -31.46 11.26 51.17
N PRO A 106 -30.57 11.26 50.15
CA PRO A 106 -30.53 12.34 49.18
C PRO A 106 -31.83 12.46 48.37
N PRO A 107 -32.28 13.68 48.05
CA PRO A 107 -33.59 13.91 47.41
C PRO A 107 -33.65 13.43 45.95
N THR A 108 -32.51 13.15 45.33
CA THR A 108 -32.42 12.46 44.03
C THR A 108 -31.36 11.36 44.08
N ARG A 109 -31.50 10.35 43.22
CA ARG A 109 -30.58 9.21 43.14
C ARG A 109 -29.44 9.49 42.16
N THR A 110 -28.62 10.50 42.46
CA THR A 110 -27.50 10.94 41.61
C THR A 110 -26.14 10.58 42.21
N LEU A 111 -25.09 10.63 41.38
CA LEU A 111 -23.71 10.45 41.83
C LEU A 111 -23.12 11.79 42.31
N PHE A 112 -23.26 12.83 41.47
CA PHE A 112 -22.71 14.16 41.72
C PHE A 112 -23.83 15.16 42.04
N HIS A 113 -24.16 15.28 43.33
CA HIS A 113 -25.31 16.07 43.81
C HIS A 113 -25.22 17.58 43.52
N GLU A 114 -24.00 18.09 43.30
CA GLU A 114 -23.74 19.50 42.96
C GLU A 114 -24.12 19.86 41.52
N VAL A 115 -24.22 18.87 40.61
CA VAL A 115 -24.29 19.14 39.16
C VAL A 115 -25.72 19.07 38.63
N THR A 116 -26.30 20.26 38.48
CA THR A 116 -27.62 20.52 37.90
C THR A 116 -27.54 20.89 36.42
N ARG A 117 -28.70 21.00 35.75
CA ARG A 117 -28.80 21.52 34.37
C ARG A 117 -28.12 22.87 34.18
N GLN A 118 -28.03 23.74 35.19
CA GLN A 118 -27.39 25.05 35.03
C GLN A 118 -25.87 24.93 34.82
N HIS A 119 -25.22 23.92 35.42
CA HIS A 119 -23.77 23.72 35.33
C HIS A 119 -23.33 22.98 34.06
N LEU A 120 -24.25 22.36 33.32
CA LEU A 120 -24.00 21.68 32.03
C LEU A 120 -23.28 22.59 31.02
N ASP A 121 -23.58 23.89 31.03
CA ASP A 121 -23.07 24.85 30.05
C ASP A 121 -21.75 25.54 30.49
N ASN A 122 -21.26 25.27 31.71
CA ASN A 122 -20.08 25.94 32.27
C ASN A 122 -18.73 25.40 31.76
N GLY A 123 -18.64 24.09 31.48
CA GLY A 123 -17.39 23.46 31.11
C GLY A 123 -17.51 21.94 30.85
N LEU A 124 -16.50 21.38 30.16
CA LEU A 124 -16.54 19.99 29.71
C LEU A 124 -16.64 18.98 30.86
N LEU A 125 -15.96 19.23 31.98
CA LEU A 125 -15.94 18.33 33.13
C LEU A 125 -17.29 18.27 33.86
N ASP A 126 -17.99 19.40 33.98
CA ASP A 126 -19.33 19.43 34.60
C ASP A 126 -20.41 18.95 33.63
N CYS A 127 -20.22 19.14 32.31
CA CYS A 127 -21.00 18.48 31.27
C CYS A 127 -20.90 16.94 31.37
N LEU A 128 -19.70 16.39 31.56
CA LEU A 128 -19.49 14.95 31.77
C LEU A 128 -20.13 14.45 33.08
N LYS A 129 -20.00 15.18 34.19
CA LYS A 129 -20.72 14.86 35.45
C LYS A 129 -22.24 14.89 35.28
N TYR A 130 -22.77 15.87 34.55
CA TYR A 130 -24.21 15.98 34.27
C TYR A 130 -24.72 14.76 33.48
N PHE A 131 -23.99 14.34 32.44
CA PHE A 131 -24.36 13.12 31.72
C PHE A 131 -24.18 11.86 32.57
N ALA A 132 -23.16 11.76 33.42
CA ALA A 132 -23.02 10.65 34.36
C ALA A 132 -24.22 10.52 35.33
N ASN A 133 -24.84 11.64 35.71
CA ASN A 133 -26.09 11.66 36.49
C ASN A 133 -27.35 11.36 35.64
N TYR A 134 -27.47 11.95 34.45
CA TYR A 134 -28.74 12.13 33.75
C TYR A 134 -28.80 11.60 32.29
N PHE A 135 -27.79 10.86 31.82
CA PHE A 135 -27.76 10.32 30.43
C PHE A 135 -29.03 9.54 30.08
N PHE A 136 -29.43 8.55 30.89
CA PHE A 136 -30.62 7.74 30.60
C PHE A 136 -31.93 8.51 30.83
N TYR A 137 -31.94 9.54 31.69
CA TYR A 137 -33.10 10.43 31.85
C TYR A 137 -33.39 11.25 30.58
N LYS A 138 -32.34 11.66 29.85
CA LYS A 138 -32.49 12.37 28.57
C LYS A 138 -32.68 11.41 27.38
N PHE A 139 -31.80 10.43 27.22
CA PHE A 139 -31.68 9.54 26.04
C PHE A 139 -32.26 8.12 26.22
N GLY A 140 -33.10 7.90 27.22
CA GLY A 140 -33.58 6.55 27.59
C GLY A 140 -34.51 5.91 26.55
N LEU A 141 -35.32 6.71 25.83
CA LEU A 141 -36.17 6.21 24.73
C LEU A 141 -35.32 5.74 23.55
N GLU A 142 -34.37 6.57 23.14
CA GLU A 142 -33.41 6.32 22.08
C GLU A 142 -32.59 5.06 22.39
N SER A 143 -32.15 4.92 23.64
CA SER A 143 -31.48 3.72 24.15
C SER A 143 -32.38 2.48 24.08
N CYS A 144 -33.66 2.58 24.43
CA CYS A 144 -34.62 1.49 24.33
C CYS A 144 -34.90 1.09 22.87
N PHE A 145 -34.96 2.04 21.94
CA PHE A 145 -35.14 1.75 20.52
C PHE A 145 -33.90 1.06 19.92
N LEU A 146 -32.68 1.48 20.31
CA LEU A 146 -31.45 0.80 19.91
C LEU A 146 -31.38 -0.63 20.48
N LEU A 147 -31.78 -0.84 21.74
CA LEU A 147 -31.90 -2.19 22.32
C LEU A 147 -32.93 -3.05 21.57
N ALA A 148 -34.07 -2.48 21.16
CA ALA A 148 -35.07 -3.20 20.37
C ALA A 148 -34.54 -3.59 18.98
N VAL A 149 -33.84 -2.68 18.29
CA VAL A 149 -33.18 -2.99 17.01
C VAL A 149 -32.08 -4.05 17.18
N ASN A 150 -31.34 -4.05 18.29
CA ASN A 150 -30.35 -5.08 18.59
C ASN A 150 -31.00 -6.46 18.85
N VAL A 151 -32.12 -6.53 19.59
CA VAL A 151 -32.92 -7.78 19.73
C VAL A 151 -33.32 -8.31 18.35
N ILE A 152 -33.86 -7.44 17.49
CA ILE A 152 -34.31 -7.81 16.14
C ILE A 152 -33.14 -8.33 15.30
N GLY A 153 -32.00 -7.63 15.32
CA GLY A 153 -30.80 -7.96 14.54
C GLY A 153 -30.00 -9.16 15.03
N GLN A 154 -30.04 -9.50 16.33
CA GLN A 154 -29.34 -10.68 16.87
C GLN A 154 -30.18 -11.96 16.79
N ARG A 155 -31.51 -11.85 16.94
CA ARG A 155 -32.40 -13.02 16.91
C ARG A 155 -32.78 -13.46 15.50
N MET A 156 -33.10 -12.52 14.61
CA MET A 156 -33.54 -12.76 13.21
C MET A 156 -34.59 -13.89 13.05
N ASP A 157 -35.49 -13.98 14.02
CA ASP A 157 -36.54 -15.01 14.13
C ASP A 157 -37.96 -14.41 14.11
N LEU A 158 -38.97 -15.26 14.24
CA LEU A 158 -40.37 -14.84 14.23
C LEU A 158 -40.74 -13.95 15.44
N PHE A 159 -40.04 -14.09 16.57
CA PHE A 159 -40.20 -13.17 17.71
C PHE A 159 -39.60 -11.80 17.41
N ALA A 160 -38.44 -11.74 16.74
CA ALA A 160 -37.88 -10.49 16.23
C ALA A 160 -38.81 -9.78 15.25
N VAL A 161 -39.60 -10.50 14.45
CA VAL A 161 -40.68 -9.89 13.63
C VAL A 161 -41.77 -9.29 14.53
N GLY A 162 -42.15 -9.97 15.62
CA GLY A 162 -43.06 -9.42 16.64
C GLY A 162 -42.52 -8.15 17.31
N HIS A 163 -41.24 -8.13 17.70
CA HIS A 163 -40.57 -6.93 18.24
C HIS A 163 -40.51 -5.79 17.22
N ALA A 164 -40.28 -6.09 15.93
CA ALA A 164 -40.30 -5.09 14.87
C ALA A 164 -41.69 -4.44 14.71
N PHE A 165 -42.77 -5.23 14.71
CA PHE A 165 -44.14 -4.68 14.71
C PHE A 165 -44.46 -3.87 15.97
N GLY A 166 -43.99 -4.29 17.15
CA GLY A 166 -44.10 -3.52 18.39
C GLY A 166 -43.38 -2.17 18.32
N LEU A 167 -42.17 -2.16 17.75
CA LEU A 167 -41.37 -0.95 17.53
C LEU A 167 -42.05 0.02 16.53
N ILE A 168 -42.58 -0.49 15.42
CA ILE A 168 -43.39 0.29 14.47
C ILE A 168 -44.63 0.89 15.16
N ALA A 169 -45.34 0.10 15.97
CA ALA A 169 -46.54 0.56 16.68
C ALA A 169 -46.22 1.71 17.66
N ILE A 170 -45.08 1.67 18.35
CA ILE A 170 -44.63 2.77 19.22
C ILE A 170 -44.23 3.99 18.38
N LEU A 171 -43.36 3.82 17.38
CA LEU A 171 -42.81 4.94 16.60
C LEU A 171 -43.83 5.62 15.68
N SER A 172 -44.97 4.98 15.40
CA SER A 172 -46.15 5.64 14.82
C SER A 172 -46.67 6.82 15.68
N ARG A 173 -46.36 6.84 16.98
CA ARG A 173 -46.77 7.86 17.95
C ARG A 173 -45.64 8.87 18.15
N ARG A 174 -45.54 9.84 17.23
CA ARG A 174 -44.44 10.83 17.14
C ARG A 174 -44.15 11.71 18.37
N SER A 175 -44.89 11.60 19.48
CA SER A 175 -44.68 12.44 20.68
C SER A 175 -44.40 11.65 21.95
N ARG A 176 -43.38 12.07 22.71
CA ARG A 176 -42.95 11.48 24.01
C ARG A 176 -44.13 11.26 24.97
N LYS A 177 -45.08 12.21 25.00
CA LYS A 177 -46.32 12.15 25.81
C LYS A 177 -47.29 11.04 25.36
N GLN A 178 -47.46 10.80 24.06
CA GLN A 178 -48.28 9.70 23.55
C GLN A 178 -47.59 8.33 23.69
N ILE A 179 -46.26 8.29 23.56
CA ILE A 179 -45.46 7.09 23.82
C ILE A 179 -45.62 6.65 25.28
N ALA A 180 -45.49 7.57 26.24
CA ALA A 180 -45.63 7.28 27.68
C ALA A 180 -46.99 6.63 28.05
N LEU A 181 -48.09 7.07 27.41
CA LEU A 181 -49.43 6.47 27.61
C LEU A 181 -49.50 5.00 27.14
N ILE A 182 -48.73 4.62 26.13
CA ILE A 182 -48.73 3.28 25.53
C ILE A 182 -47.59 2.40 26.09
N TRP A 183 -46.55 3.00 26.68
CA TRP A 183 -45.40 2.29 27.25
C TRP A 183 -45.80 1.25 28.30
N LYS A 184 -46.76 1.60 29.17
CA LYS A 184 -47.34 0.68 30.17
C LYS A 184 -48.09 -0.52 29.54
N LYS A 185 -48.47 -0.46 28.26
CA LYS A 185 -49.07 -1.56 27.49
C LYS A 185 -48.04 -2.38 26.71
N TYR A 186 -46.93 -1.78 26.27
CA TYR A 186 -45.81 -2.50 25.62
C TYR A 186 -45.19 -3.57 26.55
N TYR A 187 -45.20 -3.31 27.86
CA TYR A 187 -44.76 -4.28 28.89
C TYR A 187 -45.64 -5.55 28.97
N TYR A 188 -46.89 -5.54 28.52
CA TYR A 188 -47.78 -6.70 28.56
C TYR A 188 -47.94 -7.31 27.16
N PRO A 189 -47.05 -8.23 26.74
CA PRO A 189 -47.22 -8.93 25.48
C PRO A 189 -48.46 -9.85 25.54
N TRP A 190 -49.17 -9.94 24.41
CA TRP A 190 -50.34 -10.80 24.15
C TRP A 190 -51.46 -10.86 25.21
N ARG A 191 -52.31 -9.82 25.26
CA ARG A 191 -53.75 -10.06 25.46
C ARG A 191 -54.62 -9.13 24.60
N TRP A 192 -54.71 -9.45 23.30
CA TRP A 192 -55.81 -9.02 22.45
C TRP A 192 -56.87 -10.13 22.42
N SER A 193 -58.15 -9.76 22.38
CA SER A 193 -59.27 -10.70 22.42
C SER A 193 -59.54 -11.31 21.03
N GLY A 194 -59.20 -12.60 20.87
CA GLY A 194 -59.51 -13.38 19.66
C GLY A 194 -58.26 -13.80 18.86
N MET A 195 -57.61 -14.89 19.29
CA MET A 195 -56.63 -15.65 18.51
C MET A 195 -56.71 -17.13 18.89
N ASP A 196 -56.65 -18.04 17.92
CA ASP A 196 -56.83 -19.47 18.13
C ASP A 196 -55.60 -20.19 18.70
N SER A 197 -55.85 -21.18 19.55
CA SER A 197 -54.85 -21.91 20.33
C SER A 197 -53.79 -22.64 19.48
N ASN A 198 -54.13 -23.01 18.24
CA ASN A 198 -53.24 -23.77 17.35
C ASN A 198 -52.14 -22.92 16.70
N LEU A 199 -52.36 -21.61 16.48
CA LEU A 199 -51.34 -20.75 15.86
C LEU A 199 -50.15 -20.51 16.81
N VAL A 200 -50.41 -20.47 18.12
CA VAL A 200 -49.40 -20.30 19.17
C VAL A 200 -48.44 -21.49 19.26
N LYS A 201 -48.87 -22.71 18.87
CA LYS A 201 -48.01 -23.90 18.85
C LYS A 201 -47.06 -23.98 17.66
N TRP A 202 -47.29 -23.22 16.60
CA TRP A 202 -46.43 -23.19 15.40
C TRP A 202 -45.26 -22.19 15.53
N LEU A 203 -45.15 -21.50 16.68
CA LEU A 203 -44.44 -20.22 16.78
C LEU A 203 -42.97 -20.30 17.24
N PHE A 204 -42.62 -21.32 18.05
CA PHE A 204 -41.23 -21.61 18.47
C PHE A 204 -41.16 -23.02 19.08
N LEU A 205 -41.16 -24.05 18.21
CA LEU A 205 -41.22 -25.45 18.64
C LEU A 205 -39.91 -25.88 19.33
N PRO A 206 -39.96 -26.42 20.57
CA PRO A 206 -38.79 -27.02 21.21
C PRO A 206 -38.53 -28.41 20.61
N ASP A 207 -37.67 -28.45 19.59
CA ASP A 207 -37.18 -29.69 19.00
C ASP A 207 -36.08 -30.34 19.87
N HIS A 208 -36.05 -31.67 19.88
CA HIS A 208 -35.05 -32.48 20.58
C HIS A 208 -33.81 -32.75 19.71
N LEU A 209 -33.91 -32.63 18.37
CA LEU A 209 -32.77 -32.76 17.46
C LEU A 209 -31.98 -31.45 17.36
N THR A 210 -32.67 -30.30 17.34
CA THR A 210 -32.06 -28.96 17.26
C THR A 210 -32.54 -28.03 18.40
N PRO A 211 -31.93 -28.11 19.60
CA PRO A 211 -32.36 -27.31 20.74
C PRO A 211 -32.11 -25.81 20.53
N PRO A 212 -33.09 -24.92 20.77
CA PRO A 212 -32.92 -23.48 20.56
C PRO A 212 -31.94 -22.87 21.55
N ASN A 213 -31.07 -21.97 21.06
CA ASN A 213 -30.03 -21.35 21.87
C ASN A 213 -30.63 -20.39 22.93
N PRO A 214 -30.49 -20.67 24.25
CA PRO A 214 -31.10 -19.86 25.29
C PRO A 214 -30.40 -18.51 25.51
N LEU A 215 -29.21 -18.28 24.94
CA LEU A 215 -28.49 -17.01 25.08
C LEU A 215 -29.24 -15.84 24.44
N PHE A 216 -30.11 -16.07 23.46
CA PHE A 216 -30.92 -15.02 22.83
C PHE A 216 -31.85 -14.30 23.82
N LEU A 217 -32.33 -15.01 24.85
CA LEU A 217 -33.17 -14.43 25.91
C LEU A 217 -32.45 -13.34 26.74
N LEU A 218 -31.13 -13.28 26.68
CA LEU A 218 -30.35 -12.20 27.31
C LEU A 218 -30.65 -10.84 26.65
N TYR A 219 -30.85 -10.80 25.33
CA TYR A 219 -31.17 -9.56 24.63
C TYR A 219 -32.58 -9.08 24.98
N ASP A 220 -33.55 -10.01 25.06
CA ASP A 220 -34.91 -9.70 25.49
C ASP A 220 -34.95 -9.20 26.95
N PHE A 221 -34.13 -9.80 27.83
CA PHE A 221 -33.96 -9.35 29.21
C PHE A 221 -33.32 -7.95 29.30
N LEU A 222 -32.33 -7.64 28.47
CA LEU A 222 -31.72 -6.30 28.41
C LEU A 222 -32.71 -5.26 27.87
N LEU A 223 -33.54 -5.60 26.88
CA LEU A 223 -34.63 -4.75 26.40
C LEU A 223 -35.69 -4.53 27.48
N LEU A 224 -36.09 -5.57 28.22
CA LEU A 224 -37.02 -5.47 29.35
C LEU A 224 -36.45 -4.59 30.48
N LEU A 225 -35.17 -4.75 30.81
CA LEU A 225 -34.46 -3.93 31.78
C LEU A 225 -34.48 -2.46 31.35
N GLY A 226 -34.05 -2.15 30.13
CA GLY A 226 -34.09 -0.79 29.57
C GLY A 226 -35.49 -0.18 29.59
N ALA A 227 -36.49 -0.92 29.11
CA ALA A 227 -37.88 -0.47 29.11
C ALA A 227 -38.45 -0.24 30.54
N SER A 228 -38.00 -1.02 31.53
CA SER A 228 -38.38 -0.85 32.94
C SER A 228 -37.74 0.38 33.60
N VAL A 229 -36.51 0.74 33.19
CA VAL A 229 -35.87 1.99 33.62
C VAL A 229 -36.51 3.20 32.91
N GLN A 230 -36.85 3.09 31.62
CA GLN A 230 -37.57 4.14 30.91
C GLN A 230 -38.98 4.37 31.47
N LEU A 231 -39.63 3.32 32.00
CA LEU A 231 -40.89 3.47 32.73
C LEU A 231 -40.72 4.30 34.00
N LEU A 232 -39.62 4.11 34.75
CA LEU A 232 -39.28 4.93 35.91
C LEU A 232 -38.99 6.39 35.51
N VAL A 233 -38.23 6.61 34.43
CA VAL A 233 -37.96 7.96 33.88
C VAL A 233 -39.26 8.71 33.56
N PHE A 234 -40.27 8.05 32.97
CA PHE A 234 -41.58 8.67 32.73
C PHE A 234 -42.33 9.04 34.02
N GLU A 235 -42.13 8.32 35.11
CA GLU A 235 -42.74 8.65 36.42
C GLU A 235 -41.94 9.75 37.16
N GLU A 236 -40.64 9.88 36.90
CA GLU A 236 -39.77 10.94 37.41
C GLU A 236 -39.92 12.26 36.60
N GLU A 237 -40.17 12.21 35.29
CA GLU A 237 -40.50 13.37 34.42
C GLU A 237 -41.71 14.17 34.91
N VAL A 238 -42.67 13.51 35.58
CA VAL A 238 -43.88 14.15 36.13
C VAL A 238 -43.53 15.00 37.37
N GLN A 239 -42.48 14.64 38.12
CA GLN A 239 -42.12 15.30 39.38
C GLN A 239 -41.38 16.63 39.15
N PRO A 240 -41.75 17.70 39.89
CA PRO A 240 -41.13 19.02 39.71
C PRO A 240 -39.64 19.04 40.11
N THR A 241 -39.26 18.29 41.14
CA THR A 241 -37.87 18.23 41.66
C THR A 241 -36.88 17.80 40.59
N TYR A 242 -37.19 16.73 39.84
CA TYR A 242 -36.35 16.26 38.74
C TYR A 242 -36.35 17.23 37.55
N ARG A 243 -37.50 17.86 37.25
CA ARG A 243 -37.60 18.85 36.17
C ARG A 243 -36.75 20.10 36.40
N VAL A 244 -36.59 20.55 37.65
CA VAL A 244 -35.69 21.67 38.00
C VAL A 244 -34.22 21.24 37.92
N LEU A 245 -33.86 20.11 38.55
CA LEU A 245 -32.46 19.66 38.65
C LEU A 245 -31.88 19.17 37.31
N ALA A 246 -32.64 18.37 36.56
CA ALA A 246 -32.23 17.83 35.26
C ALA A 246 -32.69 18.68 34.06
N GLY A 247 -33.51 19.72 34.27
CA GLY A 247 -34.15 20.52 33.22
C GLY A 247 -35.28 19.77 32.50
N ASP A 248 -36.17 20.50 31.83
CA ASP A 248 -37.30 19.89 31.11
C ASP A 248 -36.82 18.95 29.97
N ALA A 249 -37.62 17.93 29.66
CA ALA A 249 -37.41 16.95 28.59
C ALA A 249 -38.31 17.20 27.35
N SER A 250 -39.18 18.20 27.40
CA SER A 250 -40.16 18.53 26.34
C SER A 250 -39.90 19.86 25.60
N GLY A 251 -38.92 20.65 26.05
CA GLY A 251 -38.51 21.93 25.44
C GLY A 251 -39.42 23.11 25.84
N ILE A 252 -38.95 24.36 25.84
CA ILE A 252 -37.65 24.93 25.43
C ILE A 252 -36.92 25.45 26.67
N ASN A 253 -35.62 25.18 26.80
CA ASN A 253 -34.78 25.78 27.85
C ASN A 253 -33.95 26.95 27.25
N PRO A 254 -33.81 28.11 27.91
CA PRO A 254 -32.91 29.16 27.45
C PRO A 254 -31.45 28.65 27.50
N ALA A 255 -30.70 28.86 26.43
CA ALA A 255 -29.31 28.46 26.30
C ALA A 255 -28.46 29.61 25.72
N PRO A 256 -27.20 29.78 26.16
CA PRO A 256 -26.33 30.84 25.65
C PRO A 256 -25.83 30.55 24.22
N ASN A 257 -25.51 31.61 23.48
CA ASN A 257 -24.99 31.53 22.12
C ASN A 257 -23.58 30.92 22.06
N CYS A 258 -23.48 29.62 21.80
CA CYS A 258 -22.23 28.87 21.71
C CYS A 258 -21.47 29.03 20.38
N ILE A 259 -22.07 29.65 19.35
CA ILE A 259 -21.51 29.77 17.97
C ILE A 259 -20.11 30.41 17.94
N PHE A 260 -19.80 31.29 18.90
CA PHE A 260 -18.50 31.99 18.99
C PHE A 260 -17.39 31.20 19.72
N CYS A 261 -17.57 29.90 19.99
CA CYS A 261 -16.53 28.98 20.50
C CYS A 261 -15.68 29.53 21.67
N ARG A 262 -16.32 30.19 22.65
CA ARG A 262 -15.63 30.81 23.80
C ARG A 262 -14.99 29.80 24.76
N SER A 263 -15.36 28.53 24.66
CA SER A 263 -14.80 27.42 25.42
C SER A 263 -14.67 26.16 24.56
N TYR A 264 -13.85 25.19 24.99
CA TYR A 264 -13.78 23.87 24.35
C TYR A 264 -15.14 23.14 24.34
N LEU A 265 -16.00 23.40 25.34
CA LEU A 265 -17.37 22.89 25.36
C LEU A 265 -18.21 23.50 24.22
N ASP A 266 -18.05 24.80 23.95
CA ASP A 266 -18.75 25.48 22.85
C ASP A 266 -18.25 25.04 21.48
N MET A 267 -16.95 24.78 21.33
CA MET A 267 -16.41 24.13 20.12
C MET A 267 -17.04 22.76 19.89
N MET A 268 -17.12 21.90 20.91
CA MET A 268 -17.81 20.60 20.80
C MET A 268 -19.31 20.76 20.50
N LYS A 269 -20.01 21.73 21.11
CA LYS A 269 -21.41 22.04 20.81
C LYS A 269 -21.58 22.42 19.33
N VAL A 270 -20.75 23.29 18.78
CA VAL A 270 -20.80 23.68 17.36
C VAL A 270 -20.57 22.48 16.44
N VAL A 271 -19.60 21.61 16.75
CA VAL A 271 -19.40 20.36 15.98
C VAL A 271 -20.64 19.45 16.04
N MET A 272 -21.20 19.23 17.24
CA MET A 272 -22.36 18.34 17.42
C MET A 272 -23.68 18.90 16.89
N PHE A 273 -23.89 20.21 16.88
CA PHE A 273 -25.15 20.82 16.41
C PHE A 273 -25.11 21.28 14.95
N CYS A 274 -23.96 21.68 14.41
CA CYS A 274 -23.85 22.20 13.04
C CYS A 274 -23.33 21.17 12.02
N TYR A 275 -22.32 20.36 12.39
CA TYR A 275 -21.66 19.45 11.43
C TYR A 275 -22.20 18.01 11.48
N LEU A 276 -22.75 17.57 12.61
CA LEU A 276 -23.28 16.20 12.79
C LEU A 276 -24.35 15.82 11.76
N PHE A 277 -25.15 16.77 11.27
CA PHE A 277 -26.15 16.53 10.21
C PHE A 277 -25.53 15.92 8.94
N TRP A 278 -24.44 16.52 8.45
CA TRP A 278 -23.73 16.06 7.24
C TRP A 278 -22.97 14.74 7.47
N PHE A 279 -22.48 14.53 8.69
CA PHE A 279 -21.89 13.25 9.11
C PHE A 279 -22.91 12.11 9.08
N VAL A 280 -24.15 12.34 9.54
CA VAL A 280 -25.22 11.33 9.48
C VAL A 280 -25.63 11.03 8.03
N LEU A 281 -25.66 12.02 7.13
CA LEU A 281 -25.86 11.77 5.68
C LEU A 281 -24.74 10.89 5.09
N THR A 282 -23.50 11.10 5.52
CA THR A 282 -22.36 10.25 5.13
C THR A 282 -22.53 8.81 5.61
N ILE A 283 -23.03 8.59 6.84
CA ILE A 283 -23.36 7.24 7.33
C ILE A 283 -24.48 6.59 6.50
N ILE A 284 -25.53 7.35 6.13
CA ILE A 284 -26.64 6.86 5.30
C ILE A 284 -26.15 6.46 3.89
N PHE A 285 -25.19 7.19 3.33
CA PHE A 285 -24.55 6.80 2.08
C PHE A 285 -23.78 5.46 2.23
N ILE A 286 -23.00 5.32 3.30
CA ILE A 286 -22.21 4.10 3.56
C ILE A 286 -23.14 2.88 3.77
N THR A 287 -24.30 3.02 4.42
CA THR A 287 -25.29 1.94 4.52
C THR A 287 -26.04 1.68 3.20
N GLY A 288 -26.09 2.67 2.31
CA GLY A 288 -26.57 2.55 0.93
C GLY A 288 -25.61 1.85 -0.05
N THR A 289 -24.31 1.79 0.25
CA THR A 289 -23.29 1.24 -0.67
C THR A 289 -22.63 -0.05 -0.19
N THR A 290 -22.47 -0.26 1.12
CA THR A 290 -21.80 -1.45 1.71
C THR A 290 -22.48 -2.80 1.44
N ARG A 291 -23.76 -2.82 1.02
CA ARG A 291 -24.49 -4.04 0.63
C ARG A 291 -25.37 -3.77 -0.59
N ILE A 292 -25.13 -4.49 -1.69
CA ILE A 292 -25.95 -4.40 -2.89
C ILE A 292 -27.32 -5.04 -2.61
N SER A 293 -28.37 -4.23 -2.46
CA SER A 293 -29.76 -4.67 -2.39
C SER A 293 -30.71 -3.55 -2.80
N ILE A 294 -31.92 -3.88 -3.28
CA ILE A 294 -32.93 -2.86 -3.65
C ILE A 294 -33.30 -1.92 -2.49
N PHE A 295 -33.21 -2.39 -1.24
CA PHE A 295 -33.40 -1.57 -0.04
C PHE A 295 -32.30 -0.52 0.18
N CYS A 296 -31.14 -0.67 -0.47
CA CYS A 296 -30.03 0.26 -0.31
C CYS A 296 -30.14 1.45 -1.29
N MET A 297 -30.79 1.27 -2.44
CA MET A 297 -31.14 2.35 -3.37
C MET A 297 -31.96 3.47 -2.70
N GLY A 298 -32.87 3.13 -1.77
CA GLY A 298 -33.67 4.13 -1.05
C GLY A 298 -32.86 4.99 -0.08
N TYR A 299 -31.80 4.45 0.55
CA TYR A 299 -30.88 5.26 1.35
C TYR A 299 -30.05 6.21 0.48
N LEU A 300 -29.62 5.78 -0.72
CA LEU A 300 -28.91 6.64 -1.67
C LEU A 300 -29.79 7.79 -2.17
N VAL A 301 -31.01 7.49 -2.65
CA VAL A 301 -31.98 8.51 -3.10
C VAL A 301 -32.31 9.51 -1.98
N ALA A 302 -32.47 9.04 -0.73
CA ALA A 302 -32.66 9.93 0.41
C ALA A 302 -31.42 10.78 0.69
N CYS A 303 -30.21 10.20 0.61
CA CYS A 303 -28.97 10.93 0.84
C CYS A 303 -28.75 12.03 -0.20
N PHE A 304 -28.86 11.73 -1.50
CA PHE A 304 -28.75 12.74 -2.56
C PHE A 304 -29.79 13.86 -2.39
N TYR A 305 -31.04 13.54 -2.06
CA TYR A 305 -32.07 14.55 -1.78
C TYR A 305 -31.67 15.49 -0.62
N PHE A 306 -31.19 14.94 0.50
CA PHE A 306 -30.73 15.75 1.63
C PHE A 306 -29.39 16.48 1.36
N LEU A 307 -28.50 15.98 0.51
CA LEU A 307 -27.28 16.69 0.10
C LEU A 307 -27.59 17.85 -0.86
N LEU A 308 -28.53 17.64 -1.79
CA LEU A 308 -28.98 18.66 -2.75
C LEU A 308 -29.75 19.80 -2.06
N VAL A 309 -30.67 19.48 -1.15
CA VAL A 309 -31.63 20.44 -0.56
C VAL A 309 -31.33 20.82 0.90
N GLY A 310 -30.46 20.09 1.60
CA GLY A 310 -30.29 20.16 3.06
C GLY A 310 -30.02 21.56 3.63
N GLY A 311 -29.16 22.35 3.00
CA GLY A 311 -28.90 23.73 3.43
C GLY A 311 -30.16 24.61 3.39
N ASP A 312 -31.01 24.43 2.37
CA ASP A 312 -32.25 25.18 2.19
C ASP A 312 -33.40 24.60 3.04
N LEU A 313 -33.24 23.37 3.54
CA LEU A 313 -34.14 22.71 4.49
C LEU A 313 -33.83 23.10 5.95
N LEU A 314 -32.57 23.34 6.30
CA LEU A 314 -32.16 23.84 7.62
C LEU A 314 -32.67 25.26 7.92
N LEU A 315 -32.95 26.05 6.88
CA LEU A 315 -33.58 27.38 6.99
C LEU A 315 -35.12 27.31 7.18
N LYS A 316 -35.75 26.13 7.02
CA LYS A 316 -37.20 25.96 7.16
C LYS A 316 -37.59 25.63 8.61
N PRO A 317 -38.79 26.03 9.06
CA PRO A 317 -39.23 25.77 10.44
C PRO A 317 -39.21 24.27 10.77
N ILE A 318 -38.78 23.94 12.00
CA ILE A 318 -38.44 22.58 12.45
C ILE A 318 -39.50 21.51 12.15
N ARG A 319 -40.78 21.89 12.09
CA ARG A 319 -41.90 21.00 11.72
C ARG A 319 -41.73 20.36 10.33
N ILE A 320 -41.12 21.06 9.38
CA ILE A 320 -40.95 20.57 7.99
C ILE A 320 -39.82 19.55 7.92
N ILE A 321 -38.63 19.87 8.45
CA ILE A 321 -37.48 18.96 8.47
C ILE A 321 -37.77 17.68 9.28
N LEU A 322 -38.48 17.79 10.41
CA LEU A 322 -38.91 16.61 11.18
C LEU A 322 -39.82 15.68 10.38
N VAL A 323 -40.74 16.19 9.54
CA VAL A 323 -41.59 15.32 8.70
C VAL A 323 -40.76 14.50 7.71
N TYR A 324 -39.77 15.10 7.04
CA TYR A 324 -38.87 14.36 6.15
C TYR A 324 -37.97 13.37 6.91
N TRP A 325 -37.54 13.73 8.12
CA TRP A 325 -36.74 12.84 8.97
C TRP A 325 -37.54 11.64 9.51
N ASP A 326 -38.82 11.85 9.86
CA ASP A 326 -39.76 10.80 10.26
C ASP A 326 -39.99 9.78 9.12
N TRP A 327 -40.06 10.24 7.85
CA TRP A 327 -40.11 9.36 6.68
C TRP A 327 -38.85 8.51 6.53
N LEU A 328 -37.66 9.08 6.74
CA LEU A 328 -36.38 8.38 6.68
C LEU A 328 -36.24 7.34 7.82
N ILE A 329 -36.64 7.70 9.04
CA ILE A 329 -36.69 6.78 10.19
C ILE A 329 -37.66 5.62 9.89
N GLY A 330 -38.86 5.93 9.37
CA GLY A 330 -39.84 4.94 8.94
C GLY A 330 -39.30 3.98 7.87
N TYR A 331 -38.60 4.50 6.86
CA TYR A 331 -37.92 3.69 5.84
C TYR A 331 -36.88 2.75 6.45
N ASN A 332 -36.05 3.24 7.38
CA ASN A 332 -35.02 2.44 8.03
C ASN A 332 -35.63 1.25 8.80
N ILE A 333 -36.71 1.47 9.56
CA ILE A 333 -37.41 0.43 10.31
C ILE A 333 -38.10 -0.56 9.36
N PHE A 334 -38.69 -0.08 8.25
CA PHE A 334 -39.24 -0.93 7.20
C PHE A 334 -38.18 -1.86 6.59
N VAL A 335 -36.99 -1.34 6.27
CA VAL A 335 -35.87 -2.14 5.74
C VAL A 335 -35.39 -3.19 6.74
N ILE A 336 -35.26 -2.85 8.02
CA ILE A 336 -34.91 -3.80 9.09
C ILE A 336 -35.96 -4.92 9.19
N THR A 337 -37.24 -4.55 9.17
CA THR A 337 -38.37 -5.49 9.28
C THR A 337 -38.43 -6.43 8.08
N MET A 338 -38.30 -5.89 6.86
CA MET A 338 -38.31 -6.68 5.62
C MET A 338 -37.10 -7.58 5.50
N LYS A 339 -35.90 -7.14 5.89
CA LYS A 339 -34.70 -8.01 5.93
C LYS A 339 -34.90 -9.19 6.88
N ASN A 340 -35.54 -9.01 8.04
CA ASN A 340 -35.85 -10.11 8.96
C ASN A 340 -36.88 -11.11 8.39
N ILE A 341 -37.97 -10.62 7.79
CA ILE A 341 -38.97 -11.47 7.11
C ILE A 341 -38.30 -12.28 5.98
N LEU A 342 -37.43 -11.64 5.20
CA LEU A 342 -36.70 -12.27 4.10
C LEU A 342 -35.63 -13.26 4.55
N SER A 343 -34.96 -13.08 5.71
CA SER A 343 -34.03 -14.07 6.25
C SER A 343 -34.74 -15.35 6.72
N ILE A 344 -35.95 -15.24 7.27
CA ILE A 344 -36.78 -16.40 7.64
C ILE A 344 -37.19 -17.17 6.37
N LEU A 345 -37.69 -16.47 5.36
CA LEU A 345 -38.05 -17.07 4.06
C LEU A 345 -36.84 -17.72 3.36
N ALA A 346 -35.67 -17.07 3.41
CA ALA A 346 -34.44 -17.66 2.90
C ALA A 346 -34.09 -18.96 3.64
N CYS A 347 -34.12 -18.97 4.98
CA CYS A 347 -33.78 -20.15 5.78
C CYS A 347 -34.67 -21.37 5.43
N GLY A 348 -35.97 -21.17 5.23
CA GLY A 348 -36.90 -22.25 4.87
C GLY A 348 -36.78 -22.74 3.42
N TYR A 349 -36.46 -21.86 2.46
CA TYR A 349 -36.60 -22.16 1.02
C TYR A 349 -35.31 -22.07 0.19
N ILE A 350 -34.12 -21.85 0.81
CA ILE A 350 -32.87 -21.56 0.08
C ILE A 350 -32.55 -22.54 -1.05
N LYS A 351 -32.78 -23.85 -0.87
CA LYS A 351 -32.52 -24.88 -1.89
C LYS A 351 -33.41 -24.70 -3.14
N SER A 352 -34.67 -24.32 -2.97
CA SER A 352 -35.60 -24.06 -4.09
C SER A 352 -35.34 -22.69 -4.73
N LEU A 353 -35.05 -21.67 -3.92
CA LEU A 353 -34.74 -20.32 -4.39
C LEU A 353 -33.46 -20.26 -5.23
N VAL A 354 -32.42 -21.02 -4.87
CA VAL A 354 -31.17 -21.09 -5.65
C VAL A 354 -31.39 -21.70 -7.02
N LEU A 355 -32.17 -22.80 -7.11
CA LEU A 355 -32.45 -23.50 -8.36
C LEU A 355 -33.36 -22.70 -9.29
N ASN A 356 -34.48 -22.17 -8.77
CA ASN A 356 -35.53 -21.59 -9.60
C ASN A 356 -35.40 -20.07 -9.79
N HIS A 357 -34.90 -19.33 -8.77
CA HIS A 357 -35.03 -17.87 -8.68
C HIS A 357 -33.74 -17.19 -8.18
N CYS A 358 -32.58 -17.60 -8.69
CA CYS A 358 -31.27 -17.03 -8.31
C CYS A 358 -31.21 -15.48 -8.43
N TRP A 359 -31.92 -14.89 -9.39
CA TRP A 359 -32.02 -13.43 -9.55
C TRP A 359 -32.64 -12.73 -8.31
N LEU A 360 -33.59 -13.38 -7.63
CA LEU A 360 -34.29 -12.85 -6.47
C LEU A 360 -33.39 -12.88 -5.22
N ILE A 361 -32.51 -13.87 -5.12
CA ILE A 361 -31.43 -13.91 -4.12
C ILE A 361 -30.48 -12.72 -4.30
N GLN A 362 -30.11 -12.40 -5.55
CA GLN A 362 -29.20 -11.28 -5.85
C GLN A 362 -29.87 -9.91 -5.63
N LEU A 363 -31.15 -9.74 -5.99
CA LEU A 363 -31.87 -8.46 -5.87
C LEU A 363 -32.06 -7.99 -4.42
N PHE A 364 -32.34 -8.94 -3.51
CA PHE A 364 -32.58 -8.66 -2.10
C PHE A 364 -31.38 -8.99 -1.19
N SER A 365 -30.27 -9.51 -1.73
CA SER A 365 -29.13 -10.04 -0.98
C SER A 365 -29.52 -11.08 0.08
N LEU A 366 -30.32 -12.08 -0.32
CA LEU A 366 -30.83 -13.10 0.59
C LEU A 366 -29.70 -14.00 1.11
N ALA A 367 -29.54 -14.06 2.44
CA ALA A 367 -28.58 -14.93 3.12
C ALA A 367 -29.19 -15.45 4.44
N CYS A 368 -28.90 -16.71 4.78
CA CYS A 368 -29.19 -17.23 6.11
C CYS A 368 -28.03 -16.88 7.06
N THR A 369 -28.35 -16.20 8.15
CA THR A 369 -27.41 -15.71 9.18
C THR A 369 -27.33 -16.62 10.41
N ILE A 370 -28.28 -17.56 10.55
CA ILE A 370 -28.44 -18.41 11.74
C ILE A 370 -27.34 -19.50 11.75
N LYS A 371 -26.38 -19.37 12.67
CA LYS A 371 -25.36 -20.40 12.93
C LYS A 371 -26.05 -21.72 13.32
N GLY A 372 -25.94 -22.73 12.45
CA GLY A 372 -26.58 -24.05 12.61
C GLY A 372 -27.26 -24.53 11.32
N TYR A 373 -27.71 -23.61 10.47
CA TYR A 373 -28.20 -23.94 9.13
C TYR A 373 -27.05 -23.91 8.11
N THR A 374 -27.09 -24.82 7.14
CA THR A 374 -25.96 -25.06 6.22
C THR A 374 -25.61 -23.82 5.38
N LYS A 375 -24.37 -23.33 5.53
CA LYS A 375 -23.75 -22.49 4.49
C LYS A 375 -23.66 -23.32 3.22
N LEU A 376 -24.17 -22.80 2.10
CA LEU A 376 -24.04 -23.46 0.82
C LEU A 376 -22.66 -23.15 0.23
N VAL A 377 -21.75 -24.12 0.28
CA VAL A 377 -20.49 -24.06 -0.48
C VAL A 377 -20.86 -23.92 -1.96
N ARG A 378 -20.33 -22.89 -2.62
CA ARG A 378 -20.52 -22.72 -4.06
C ARG A 378 -19.61 -23.70 -4.79
N SER A 379 -20.18 -24.83 -5.23
CA SER A 379 -19.58 -25.58 -6.33
C SER A 379 -19.56 -24.68 -7.57
N GLY A 380 -18.38 -24.52 -8.16
CA GLY A 380 -18.10 -23.48 -9.15
C GLY A 380 -16.65 -23.53 -9.61
N ASN A 381 -16.17 -24.72 -9.96
CA ASN A 381 -14.81 -24.92 -10.46
C ASN A 381 -14.61 -24.14 -11.75
N TYR A 382 -13.74 -23.13 -11.72
CA TYR A 382 -12.65 -22.93 -12.69
C TYR A 382 -11.74 -21.81 -12.17
N TYR A 383 -10.79 -22.17 -11.31
CA TYR A 383 -9.36 -21.82 -11.38
C TYR A 383 -8.65 -22.68 -10.35
N LEU A 384 -7.84 -23.63 -10.83
CA LEU A 384 -6.96 -24.47 -10.02
C LEU A 384 -5.54 -24.04 -10.34
N PHE A 385 -4.77 -23.66 -9.32
CA PHE A 385 -3.31 -23.43 -9.23
C PHE A 385 -2.97 -22.17 -8.43
N GLU A 386 -3.28 -22.22 -7.14
CA GLU A 386 -2.44 -21.61 -6.11
C GLU A 386 -2.46 -22.59 -4.93
N THR A 387 -1.27 -23.00 -4.48
CA THR A 387 -1.09 -23.96 -3.39
C THR A 387 -0.59 -23.21 -2.16
N ASP A 388 -1.47 -22.99 -1.19
CA ASP A 388 -1.08 -22.57 0.15
C ASP A 388 -1.66 -23.53 1.19
N SER A 389 -0.80 -23.89 2.14
CA SER A 389 -1.11 -24.76 3.27
C SER A 389 -1.28 -23.92 4.53
N GLU A 390 -2.51 -23.80 5.02
CA GLU A 390 -2.76 -23.30 6.38
C GLU A 390 -2.70 -24.48 7.37
N GLU A 391 -1.67 -24.50 8.22
CA GLU A 391 -1.58 -25.40 9.38
C GLU A 391 -2.46 -24.90 10.55
N GLU A 392 -2.74 -25.76 11.52
CA GLU A 392 -3.56 -25.43 12.70
C GLU A 392 -2.72 -24.72 13.79
N GLU A 393 -3.07 -23.48 14.17
CA GLU A 393 -2.56 -22.86 15.41
C GLU A 393 -3.49 -23.11 16.61
N GLU A 394 -2.95 -23.73 17.66
CA GLU A 394 -3.61 -23.84 18.97
C GLU A 394 -3.54 -22.52 19.78
N PRO A 395 -4.50 -22.24 20.68
CA PRO A 395 -4.44 -21.08 21.56
C PRO A 395 -3.49 -21.30 22.74
N GLU A 396 -2.32 -20.64 22.74
CA GLU A 396 -1.33 -20.79 23.80
C GLU A 396 -1.73 -20.13 25.16
N LYS A 397 -1.07 -20.56 26.24
CA LYS A 397 -1.44 -20.29 27.63
C LYS A 397 -0.66 -19.13 28.23
N GLN A 398 -1.31 -18.34 29.09
CA GLN A 398 -0.61 -17.40 29.98
C GLN A 398 -0.26 -18.04 31.33
N LEU A 399 1.01 -17.91 31.75
CA LEU A 399 1.55 -17.65 33.11
C LEU A 399 3.01 -18.19 33.21
N PRO A 400 3.85 -17.73 34.15
CA PRO A 400 3.95 -16.41 34.79
C PRO A 400 5.42 -15.89 34.80
N ASP A 401 5.69 -14.69 35.35
CA ASP A 401 6.73 -14.57 36.41
C ASP A 401 6.58 -13.30 37.29
N ARG A 402 7.47 -13.13 38.28
CA ARG A 402 7.35 -12.23 39.45
C ARG A 402 8.65 -11.47 39.80
N SER A 403 8.49 -10.18 40.17
CA SER A 403 9.37 -9.41 41.10
C SER A 403 10.81 -9.12 40.60
N ALA A 404 11.65 -8.21 41.14
CA ALA A 404 11.63 -7.30 42.31
C ALA A 404 12.59 -6.08 42.02
N PHE A 405 12.92 -5.06 42.86
CA PHE A 405 12.54 -4.60 44.21
C PHE A 405 13.00 -3.12 44.43
N GLN A 406 12.22 -2.28 45.14
CA GLN A 406 12.67 -1.05 45.87
C GLN A 406 13.36 0.12 45.07
N ALA A 407 13.52 1.38 45.54
CA ALA A 407 13.09 2.13 46.74
C ALA A 407 12.91 3.66 46.44
N SER A 408 12.58 4.47 47.45
CA SER A 408 12.37 5.94 47.45
C SER A 408 13.24 6.63 48.54
N PRO A 409 13.13 7.93 48.96
CA PRO A 409 12.42 9.13 48.42
C PRO A 409 13.20 10.51 48.45
N SER A 410 12.68 11.53 47.72
CA SER A 410 12.73 13.02 47.98
C SER A 410 14.09 13.77 48.20
N PRO A 411 14.18 15.13 48.42
CA PRO A 411 13.24 16.28 48.26
C PRO A 411 13.79 17.53 47.46
N VAL A 412 13.03 18.64 47.46
CA VAL A 412 13.18 20.02 46.86
C VAL A 412 14.37 20.87 47.45
N PRO A 413 14.80 22.08 46.95
CA PRO A 413 14.01 23.31 46.61
C PRO A 413 14.63 24.20 45.43
N PRO A 414 14.53 25.58 45.28
CA PRO A 414 14.44 26.21 43.93
C PRO A 414 15.31 27.48 43.58
N SER A 415 15.14 27.98 42.34
CA SER A 415 15.23 29.40 41.85
C SER A 415 16.57 30.16 41.69
N TYR A 416 16.73 30.87 40.55
CA TYR A 416 17.07 32.32 40.50
C TYR A 416 16.62 32.97 39.16
N SER A 417 16.82 34.29 38.97
CA SER A 417 16.09 35.14 37.99
C SER A 417 16.90 36.28 37.33
N GLN A 418 16.21 37.14 36.53
CA GLN A 418 16.57 38.46 35.94
C GLN A 418 17.10 38.46 34.49
N ALA A 419 16.88 39.48 33.62
CA ALA A 419 15.98 40.67 33.53
C ALA A 419 16.07 41.21 32.05
N LEU A 420 15.44 42.29 31.53
CA LEU A 420 14.55 43.39 32.00
C LEU A 420 13.13 43.22 31.32
N GLY A 421 12.23 44.15 30.94
CA GLY A 421 12.02 45.63 30.83
C GLY A 421 11.53 45.99 29.40
N LEU A 422 10.47 46.79 29.13
CA LEU A 422 9.76 47.81 29.92
C LEU A 422 8.22 47.94 29.59
N ARG A 423 7.42 48.10 30.65
CA ARG A 423 6.29 49.07 30.85
C ARG A 423 5.31 49.42 29.69
N TYR A 424 4.02 49.06 29.86
CA TYR A 424 2.89 50.03 29.91
C TYR A 424 1.65 49.48 30.65
N ARG A 425 0.69 50.35 31.05
CA ARG A 425 -0.55 50.03 31.80
C ARG A 425 -1.64 51.09 31.50
N PRO A 426 -2.92 50.70 31.31
CA PRO A 426 -4.01 51.11 32.24
C PRO A 426 -4.74 49.86 32.79
N GLN A 427 -5.13 49.77 34.06
CA GLN A 427 -6.34 50.36 34.68
C GLN A 427 -7.66 49.87 34.06
N LYS A 428 -8.36 49.00 34.80
CA LYS A 428 -9.82 48.90 34.81
C LYS A 428 -10.34 49.63 36.05
N ALA A 429 -11.55 50.17 35.97
CA ALA A 429 -12.35 50.65 37.09
C ALA A 429 -13.78 50.12 36.93
N ASP A 430 -14.50 49.97 38.04
CA ASP A 430 -15.84 49.40 38.06
C ASP A 430 -16.93 50.46 37.81
N SER A 431 -18.00 50.04 37.14
CA SER A 431 -19.33 50.65 37.25
C SER A 431 -20.41 49.59 36.97
N GLN A 432 -21.51 49.66 37.71
CA GLN A 432 -22.69 48.79 37.60
C GLN A 432 -23.93 49.63 37.22
N ARG A 433 -25.06 48.93 37.01
CA ARG A 433 -26.45 49.42 36.88
C ARG A 433 -26.81 49.95 35.49
N GLU A 434 -27.76 49.27 34.83
CA GLU A 434 -29.20 49.61 34.69
C GLU A 434 -29.38 50.35 33.33
N GLU A 435 -30.46 50.19 32.54
CA GLU A 435 -31.82 49.72 32.86
C GLU A 435 -32.38 48.79 31.73
N GLN A 436 -33.71 48.76 31.50
CA GLN A 436 -34.39 47.80 30.60
C GLN A 436 -35.18 48.47 29.44
N HIS A 437 -35.74 47.61 28.57
CA HIS A 437 -36.86 47.80 27.63
C HIS A 437 -36.65 48.29 26.17
N GLU A 438 -37.41 47.60 25.30
CA GLU A 438 -38.03 47.99 24.01
C GLU A 438 -37.25 48.34 22.73
N GLY A 439 -37.78 47.83 21.60
CA GLY A 439 -38.21 48.72 20.52
C GLY A 439 -37.54 48.55 19.15
N GLU A 440 -38.19 47.80 18.25
CA GLU A 440 -37.91 47.57 16.81
C GLU A 440 -37.19 48.63 15.94
N HIS A 441 -36.51 48.11 14.90
CA HIS A 441 -36.24 48.69 13.56
C HIS A 441 -35.78 50.17 13.42
N GLY A 442 -34.51 50.36 13.04
CA GLY A 442 -34.10 51.55 12.28
C GLY A 442 -32.60 51.80 12.16
N SER A 443 -32.04 51.68 10.94
CA SER A 443 -30.67 52.06 10.55
C SER A 443 -29.49 51.34 11.24
N SER A 444 -28.39 51.17 10.50
CA SER A 444 -27.14 50.57 11.01
C SER A 444 -26.13 51.66 11.43
N PRO A 445 -25.66 51.68 12.68
CA PRO A 445 -24.45 52.41 13.05
C PRO A 445 -23.22 51.81 12.33
N PRO A 446 -22.11 52.56 12.18
CA PRO A 446 -20.86 51.98 11.72
C PRO A 446 -20.39 50.87 12.69
N PRO A 447 -19.77 49.79 12.19
CA PRO A 447 -19.32 48.70 13.06
C PRO A 447 -18.23 49.19 14.02
N PRO A 448 -18.24 48.75 15.30
CA PRO A 448 -17.17 49.08 16.23
C PRO A 448 -15.84 48.53 15.69
N GLU A 449 -14.78 49.30 15.90
CA GLU A 449 -13.46 49.04 15.35
C GLU A 449 -12.98 47.63 15.71
N ARG A 450 -12.80 46.78 14.69
CA ARG A 450 -12.49 45.37 14.88
C ARG A 450 -11.04 45.25 15.36
N ALA A 451 -10.87 45.09 16.68
CA ALA A 451 -9.59 44.78 17.28
C ALA A 451 -8.89 43.66 16.48
N PRO A 452 -7.58 43.80 16.17
CA PRO A 452 -6.89 42.88 15.29
C PRO A 452 -6.99 41.46 15.85
N PRO A 453 -7.29 40.45 15.01
CA PRO A 453 -7.32 39.08 15.48
C PRO A 453 -5.95 38.71 16.06
N GLN A 454 -5.93 38.05 17.21
CA GLN A 454 -4.74 37.34 17.64
C GLN A 454 -4.35 36.34 16.53
N PRO A 455 -3.05 36.06 16.33
CA PRO A 455 -2.59 35.16 15.27
C PRO A 455 -3.00 33.73 15.59
N GLN A 456 -4.23 33.39 15.22
CA GLN A 456 -4.76 32.04 15.22
C GLN A 456 -4.02 31.26 14.13
N GLU A 457 -3.39 30.15 14.51
CA GLU A 457 -2.63 29.30 13.59
C GLU A 457 -3.53 28.89 12.42
N LEU A 458 -3.06 29.04 11.17
CA LEU A 458 -3.86 28.64 10.00
C LEU A 458 -4.13 27.14 10.09
N THR A 459 -5.38 26.77 10.35
CA THR A 459 -5.75 25.37 10.46
C THR A 459 -5.79 24.74 9.06
N ALA A 460 -5.61 23.42 8.99
CA ALA A 460 -5.77 22.70 7.72
C ALA A 460 -7.18 22.88 7.14
N GLU A 461 -8.20 23.07 7.99
CA GLU A 461 -9.58 23.34 7.58
C GLU A 461 -9.72 24.68 6.85
N ASP A 462 -9.01 25.73 7.28
CA ASP A 462 -9.02 27.04 6.61
C ASP A 462 -8.40 26.96 5.21
N LEU A 463 -7.30 26.21 5.06
CA LEU A 463 -6.67 25.97 3.77
C LEU A 463 -7.60 25.17 2.84
N LEU A 464 -8.21 24.10 3.34
CA LEU A 464 -9.17 23.26 2.61
C LEU A 464 -10.41 24.06 2.17
N ARG A 465 -10.94 24.93 3.04
CA ARG A 465 -12.06 25.83 2.73
C ARG A 465 -11.68 26.79 1.61
N ASN A 466 -10.56 27.51 1.77
CA ASN A 466 -10.08 28.54 0.85
C ASN A 466 -9.61 28.00 -0.51
N ARG A 467 -9.23 26.72 -0.62
CA ARG A 467 -8.79 26.07 -1.86
C ARG A 467 -9.66 24.90 -2.30
N SER A 468 -10.92 24.87 -1.85
CA SER A 468 -11.89 23.79 -2.13
C SER A 468 -12.11 23.47 -3.62
N GLU A 469 -11.93 24.44 -4.53
CA GLU A 469 -11.95 24.20 -5.99
C GLU A 469 -10.85 23.20 -6.42
N MET A 470 -9.62 23.36 -5.91
CA MET A 470 -8.46 22.54 -6.25
C MET A 470 -8.55 21.15 -5.60
N VAL A 471 -9.18 21.06 -4.42
CA VAL A 471 -9.50 19.78 -3.77
C VAL A 471 -10.44 18.97 -4.66
N CYS A 472 -11.49 19.59 -5.22
CA CYS A 472 -12.40 18.91 -6.14
C CYS A 472 -11.67 18.41 -7.41
N TYR A 473 -10.81 19.23 -8.00
CA TYR A 473 -10.02 18.85 -9.18
C TYR A 473 -9.06 17.68 -8.87
N LEU A 474 -8.35 17.73 -7.74
CA LEU A 474 -7.44 16.67 -7.31
C LEU A 474 -8.18 15.35 -7.09
N VAL A 475 -9.33 15.37 -6.40
CA VAL A 475 -10.11 14.14 -6.14
C VAL A 475 -10.69 13.55 -7.44
N MET A 476 -11.11 14.37 -8.41
CA MET A 476 -11.52 13.88 -9.74
C MET A 476 -10.37 13.21 -10.51
N VAL A 477 -9.16 13.79 -10.49
CA VAL A 477 -7.97 13.19 -11.11
C VAL A 477 -7.57 11.89 -10.41
N LEU A 478 -7.59 11.86 -9.07
CA LEU A 478 -7.27 10.66 -8.29
C LEU A 478 -8.27 9.52 -8.52
N ASN A 479 -9.58 9.82 -8.57
CA ASN A 479 -10.59 8.79 -8.87
C ASN A 479 -10.37 8.21 -10.29
N HIS A 480 -10.14 9.05 -11.30
CA HIS A 480 -9.82 8.55 -12.64
C HIS A 480 -8.52 7.73 -12.66
N MET A 481 -7.49 8.11 -11.91
CA MET A 481 -6.23 7.38 -11.83
C MET A 481 -6.38 5.99 -11.17
N VAL A 482 -7.16 5.89 -10.08
CA VAL A 482 -7.39 4.62 -9.37
C VAL A 482 -8.36 3.70 -10.14
N SER A 483 -9.32 4.28 -10.86
CA SER A 483 -10.34 3.53 -11.63
C SER A 483 -9.90 3.18 -13.05
N ALA A 484 -9.13 4.05 -13.72
CA ALA A 484 -8.70 3.99 -15.12
C ALA A 484 -9.83 3.65 -16.11
N SER A 485 -11.03 4.19 -15.88
CA SER A 485 -12.24 3.80 -16.60
C SER A 485 -12.68 4.85 -17.62
N CYS A 486 -13.20 4.43 -18.78
CA CYS A 486 -13.78 5.36 -19.76
C CYS A 486 -15.00 6.12 -19.22
N LEU A 487 -15.60 5.68 -18.10
CA LEU A 487 -16.63 6.43 -17.37
C LEU A 487 -16.07 7.52 -16.44
N THR A 488 -14.84 7.38 -15.95
CA THR A 488 -14.21 8.45 -15.13
C THR A 488 -13.44 9.46 -15.99
N LEU A 489 -12.97 9.08 -17.20
CA LEU A 489 -12.19 9.92 -18.11
C LEU A 489 -12.81 11.29 -18.48
N PRO A 490 -14.14 11.44 -18.67
CA PRO A 490 -14.74 12.74 -18.98
C PRO A 490 -14.61 13.79 -17.88
N LEU A 491 -14.39 13.38 -16.61
CA LEU A 491 -14.25 14.29 -15.47
C LEU A 491 -12.97 15.12 -15.55
N PRO A 492 -11.73 14.56 -15.57
CA PRO A 492 -10.51 15.35 -15.70
C PRO A 492 -10.43 16.11 -17.03
N VAL A 493 -10.95 15.56 -18.14
CA VAL A 493 -11.00 16.28 -19.42
C VAL A 493 -11.86 17.56 -19.30
N CYS A 494 -13.03 17.49 -18.68
CA CYS A 494 -13.85 18.68 -18.36
C CYS A 494 -13.17 19.64 -17.37
N VAL A 495 -12.36 19.14 -16.42
CA VAL A 495 -11.57 20.00 -15.52
C VAL A 495 -10.54 20.83 -16.30
N PHE A 496 -9.74 20.19 -17.15
CA PHE A 496 -8.65 20.88 -17.87
C PHE A 496 -9.13 21.73 -19.06
N LEU A 497 -10.26 21.37 -19.70
CA LEU A 497 -10.77 22.05 -20.90
C LEU A 497 -11.97 22.97 -20.67
N TRP A 498 -12.68 22.87 -19.54
CA TRP A 498 -13.82 23.76 -19.23
C TRP A 498 -13.67 24.48 -17.88
N ALA A 499 -13.33 23.76 -16.80
CA ALA A 499 -13.26 24.38 -15.48
C ALA A 499 -12.10 25.38 -15.35
N MET A 500 -10.86 24.93 -15.60
CA MET A 500 -9.66 25.74 -15.37
C MET A 500 -9.47 26.87 -16.39
N LEU A 501 -10.06 26.76 -17.58
CA LEU A 501 -10.03 27.79 -18.62
C LEU A 501 -11.12 28.87 -18.46
N SER A 502 -12.11 28.65 -17.60
CA SER A 502 -13.20 29.61 -17.40
C SER A 502 -12.78 30.86 -16.63
N VAL A 503 -13.18 32.03 -17.13
CA VAL A 503 -12.99 33.35 -16.53
C VAL A 503 -14.35 33.88 -16.03
N PRO A 504 -14.44 34.48 -14.83
CA PRO A 504 -13.42 34.54 -13.78
C PRO A 504 -13.32 33.25 -12.93
N ARG A 505 -14.35 32.38 -12.98
CA ARG A 505 -14.42 31.10 -12.25
C ARG A 505 -15.38 30.10 -12.94
N PRO A 506 -15.33 28.79 -12.60
CA PRO A 506 -16.25 27.81 -13.17
C PRO A 506 -17.71 28.13 -12.87
N SER A 507 -18.54 28.03 -13.91
CA SER A 507 -19.95 28.38 -13.86
C SER A 507 -20.77 27.40 -13.00
N LYS A 508 -21.95 27.86 -12.55
CA LYS A 508 -22.99 27.02 -11.94
C LYS A 508 -23.36 25.80 -12.80
N ARG A 509 -23.29 25.94 -14.14
CA ARG A 509 -23.56 24.85 -15.09
C ARG A 509 -22.52 23.74 -14.95
N PHE A 510 -21.22 24.08 -14.97
CA PHE A 510 -20.13 23.11 -14.78
C PHE A 510 -20.32 22.29 -13.48
N TRP A 511 -20.47 22.95 -12.33
CA TRP A 511 -20.59 22.26 -11.05
C TRP A 511 -21.84 21.37 -10.96
N MET A 512 -22.98 21.80 -11.50
CA MET A 512 -24.19 20.97 -11.54
C MET A 512 -24.06 19.79 -12.52
N THR A 513 -23.42 19.99 -13.68
CA THR A 513 -23.12 18.89 -14.62
C THR A 513 -22.23 17.83 -13.96
N VAL A 514 -21.18 18.24 -13.23
CA VAL A 514 -20.29 17.29 -12.53
C VAL A 514 -21.03 16.54 -11.42
N ILE A 515 -21.83 17.20 -10.60
CA ILE A 515 -22.61 16.55 -9.53
C ILE A 515 -23.58 15.52 -10.12
N ILE A 516 -24.38 15.91 -11.13
CA ILE A 516 -25.34 15.02 -11.79
C ILE A 516 -24.62 13.86 -12.49
N TYR A 517 -23.42 14.09 -13.03
CA TYR A 517 -22.60 13.02 -13.62
C TYR A 517 -22.14 12.00 -12.55
N THR A 518 -21.67 12.46 -11.39
CA THR A 518 -21.30 11.56 -10.28
C THR A 518 -22.49 10.77 -9.73
N GLU A 519 -23.63 11.43 -9.49
CA GLU A 519 -24.86 10.77 -9.02
C GLU A 519 -25.35 9.71 -10.02
N LYS A 520 -25.25 9.99 -11.33
CA LYS A 520 -25.62 9.01 -12.37
C LYS A 520 -24.62 7.86 -12.50
N MET A 521 -23.32 8.12 -12.35
CA MET A 521 -22.27 7.10 -12.42
C MET A 521 -22.41 6.04 -11.31
N GLU A 522 -22.92 6.43 -10.14
CA GLU A 522 -23.17 5.52 -9.03
C GLU A 522 -24.42 4.64 -9.23
N LEU A 523 -25.43 5.15 -9.95
CA LEU A 523 -26.78 4.57 -9.98
C LEU A 523 -26.97 3.43 -11.00
N ASP A 524 -26.22 3.39 -12.10
CA ASP A 524 -26.51 2.51 -13.25
C ASP A 524 -25.54 1.31 -13.36
N ARG A 525 -26.01 0.10 -13.00
CA ARG A 525 -25.17 -1.12 -12.88
C ARG A 525 -25.83 -2.45 -13.30
N SER A 526 -26.27 -2.57 -14.55
CA SER A 526 -26.37 -3.86 -15.30
C SER A 526 -26.56 -3.56 -16.81
N LYS A 527 -26.22 -4.39 -17.82
CA LYS A 527 -26.17 -5.86 -17.98
C LYS A 527 -25.05 -6.24 -19.01
N PRO A 528 -24.84 -7.51 -19.46
CA PRO A 528 -23.47 -8.05 -19.51
C PRO A 528 -22.97 -8.49 -20.90
N PHE A 529 -22.77 -7.55 -21.83
CA PHE A 529 -22.02 -7.76 -23.08
C PHE A 529 -21.33 -6.44 -23.48
N HIS A 530 -20.19 -6.51 -24.21
CA HIS A 530 -19.52 -5.35 -24.84
C HIS A 530 -18.91 -4.29 -23.86
N PRO A 531 -17.80 -3.61 -24.25
CA PRO A 531 -16.86 -2.83 -23.44
C PRO A 531 -16.71 -2.93 -21.90
N PRO A 532 -16.85 -4.06 -21.18
CA PRO A 532 -16.96 -4.02 -19.71
C PRO A 532 -15.66 -3.55 -19.04
N ASN A 533 -14.53 -3.98 -19.63
CA ASN A 533 -13.18 -3.73 -19.14
C ASN A 533 -12.64 -2.36 -19.58
N ILE A 534 -13.15 -1.79 -20.67
CA ILE A 534 -12.74 -0.46 -21.20
C ILE A 534 -13.57 0.64 -20.50
N LEU A 535 -14.86 0.40 -20.24
CA LEU A 535 -15.67 1.26 -19.37
C LEU A 535 -15.37 1.06 -17.87
N GLY A 536 -14.50 0.12 -17.50
CA GLY A 536 -14.00 -0.10 -16.14
C GLY A 536 -15.09 -0.46 -15.11
N VAL A 537 -16.11 -1.21 -15.51
CA VAL A 537 -17.28 -1.56 -14.65
C VAL A 537 -16.97 -2.80 -13.79
N GLU A 538 -15.85 -2.78 -13.07
CA GLU A 538 -15.39 -3.92 -12.26
C GLU A 538 -16.00 -3.89 -10.84
N LYS A 539 -16.47 -5.05 -10.37
CA LYS A 539 -16.87 -5.24 -8.96
C LYS A 539 -15.64 -5.50 -8.08
N ARG A 540 -14.80 -4.48 -7.89
CA ARG A 540 -13.79 -4.49 -6.81
C ARG A 540 -14.45 -4.20 -5.47
N GLU A 541 -13.77 -4.55 -4.38
CA GLU A 541 -14.10 -4.02 -3.06
C GLU A 541 -13.38 -2.67 -2.89
N GLY A 542 -14.06 -1.66 -2.35
CA GLY A 542 -13.45 -0.35 -2.02
C GLY A 542 -13.55 0.80 -3.03
N TYR A 543 -13.86 0.59 -4.32
CA TYR A 543 -13.91 1.70 -5.32
C TYR A 543 -14.82 2.86 -4.90
N VAL A 544 -15.98 2.55 -4.30
CA VAL A 544 -17.00 3.51 -3.79
C VAL A 544 -16.38 4.58 -2.89
N VAL A 545 -15.28 4.31 -2.18
CA VAL A 545 -14.66 5.26 -1.25
C VAL A 545 -14.18 6.52 -1.98
N TYR A 546 -13.69 6.38 -3.23
CA TYR A 546 -13.27 7.52 -4.04
C TYR A 546 -14.46 8.28 -4.64
N ASP A 547 -15.50 7.56 -5.07
CA ASP A 547 -16.76 8.17 -5.55
C ASP A 547 -17.45 8.98 -4.44
N LEU A 548 -17.52 8.43 -3.22
CA LEU A 548 -18.03 9.11 -2.01
C LEU A 548 -17.18 10.33 -1.67
N LEU A 549 -15.85 10.21 -1.66
CA LEU A 549 -14.95 11.33 -1.38
C LEU A 549 -15.13 12.46 -2.41
N GLN A 550 -15.31 12.12 -3.68
CA GLN A 550 -15.60 13.06 -4.75
C GLN A 550 -16.95 13.75 -4.56
N LEU A 551 -18.01 13.00 -4.27
CA LEU A 551 -19.35 13.51 -3.99
C LEU A 551 -19.33 14.50 -2.81
N LEU A 552 -18.70 14.11 -1.69
CA LEU A 552 -18.56 14.96 -0.49
C LEU A 552 -17.76 16.24 -0.79
N ALA A 553 -16.65 16.15 -1.53
CA ALA A 553 -15.86 17.32 -1.93
C ALA A 553 -16.69 18.30 -2.78
N LEU A 554 -17.46 17.80 -3.75
CA LEU A 554 -18.33 18.61 -4.61
C LEU A 554 -19.46 19.30 -3.82
N PHE A 555 -20.13 18.58 -2.91
CA PHE A 555 -21.15 19.17 -2.04
C PHE A 555 -20.57 20.16 -1.03
N PHE A 556 -19.36 19.91 -0.50
CA PHE A 556 -18.65 20.83 0.37
C PHE A 556 -18.30 22.14 -0.36
N HIS A 557 -17.70 22.07 -1.56
CA HIS A 557 -17.41 23.25 -2.37
C HIS A 557 -18.69 24.01 -2.77
N ARG A 558 -19.77 23.31 -3.17
CA ARG A 558 -21.10 23.90 -3.42
C ARG A 558 -21.65 24.62 -2.20
N SER A 559 -21.45 24.10 -0.98
CA SER A 559 -21.89 24.77 0.24
C SER A 559 -21.12 26.07 0.49
N ILE A 560 -19.80 26.09 0.26
CA ILE A 560 -18.94 27.28 0.35
C ILE A 560 -19.37 28.33 -0.68
N LEU A 561 -19.61 27.93 -1.94
CA LEU A 561 -20.11 28.84 -2.98
C LEU A 561 -21.47 29.46 -2.63
N LYS A 562 -22.38 28.70 -2.00
CA LYS A 562 -23.63 29.24 -1.46
C LYS A 562 -23.38 30.22 -0.30
N CYS A 563 -22.53 29.88 0.66
CA CYS A 563 -22.22 30.75 1.81
C CYS A 563 -21.64 32.12 1.41
N HIS A 564 -20.90 32.19 0.30
CA HIS A 564 -20.36 33.44 -0.22
C HIS A 564 -21.26 34.14 -1.27
N GLY A 565 -22.49 33.64 -1.51
CA GLY A 565 -23.41 34.21 -2.52
C GLY A 565 -22.99 33.99 -3.98
N LEU A 566 -21.96 33.18 -4.23
CA LEU A 566 -21.33 32.97 -5.54
C LEU A 566 -22.09 31.98 -6.44
N TRP A 567 -23.11 31.31 -5.92
CA TRP A 567 -23.83 30.23 -6.59
C TRP A 567 -24.89 30.69 -7.61
N ASP A 568 -25.45 31.90 -7.43
CA ASP A 568 -26.67 32.32 -8.14
C ASP A 568 -26.51 33.55 -9.06
N GLN A 569 -25.30 34.11 -9.17
CA GLN A 569 -25.00 35.35 -9.94
C GLN A 569 -25.24 35.28 -11.47
N ASN A 570 -25.71 34.16 -12.02
CA ASN A 570 -25.96 33.99 -13.45
C ASN A 570 -27.26 34.66 -13.97
N SER A 571 -28.09 35.25 -13.12
CA SER A 571 -29.40 35.82 -13.49
C SER A 571 -29.44 37.35 -13.66
N LEU A 572 -28.29 38.04 -13.59
CA LEU A 572 -28.21 39.52 -13.58
C LEU A 572 -27.70 40.16 -14.90
N HIS A 573 -27.46 39.36 -15.94
CA HIS A 573 -26.98 39.82 -17.25
C HIS A 573 -27.89 39.38 -18.41
N GLN A 574 -29.20 39.24 -18.18
CA GLN A 574 -30.15 38.81 -19.21
C GLN A 574 -31.30 39.82 -19.47
N ASP A 575 -31.05 41.11 -19.22
CA ASP A 575 -31.87 42.23 -19.71
C ASP A 575 -31.30 42.79 -21.02
N THR A 576 -31.38 41.99 -22.09
CA THR A 576 -31.19 42.43 -23.48
C THR A 576 -32.38 42.00 -24.32
N ARG A 577 -32.77 42.82 -25.30
CA ARG A 577 -34.08 42.76 -25.97
C ARG A 577 -34.22 41.53 -26.87
N PRO A 578 -35.44 40.96 -27.04
CA PRO A 578 -35.65 39.65 -27.65
C PRO A 578 -35.78 39.68 -29.18
N ASP A 579 -34.84 40.30 -29.89
CA ASP A 579 -34.86 40.45 -31.37
C ASP A 579 -33.47 40.23 -31.99
N ASP A 580 -32.88 39.02 -31.87
CA ASP A 580 -31.70 38.59 -32.64
C ASP A 580 -31.64 37.05 -32.78
N PRO A 581 -31.14 36.49 -33.91
CA PRO A 581 -31.06 35.05 -34.14
C PRO A 581 -29.82 34.41 -33.46
N PRO A 582 -29.87 33.09 -33.13
CA PRO A 582 -28.84 32.43 -32.32
C PRO A 582 -27.56 32.11 -33.12
N THR A 583 -26.65 33.08 -33.23
CA THR A 583 -25.26 32.83 -33.66
C THR A 583 -24.43 32.20 -32.54
N SER A 584 -23.43 31.39 -32.92
CA SER A 584 -22.65 30.51 -32.03
C SER A 584 -21.61 31.27 -31.17
N SER A 585 -22.06 31.84 -30.05
CA SER A 585 -21.28 32.77 -29.21
C SER A 585 -20.47 32.14 -28.06
N ASN A 586 -20.38 30.81 -27.96
CA ASN A 586 -19.65 30.13 -26.87
C ASN A 586 -18.15 29.85 -27.16
N GLU A 587 -17.73 29.75 -28.44
CA GLU A 587 -16.35 29.35 -28.78
C GLU A 587 -15.41 30.54 -29.03
N MET A 588 -15.96 31.75 -29.26
CA MET A 588 -15.20 32.96 -29.59
C MET A 588 -15.25 34.05 -28.49
N ASN A 589 -15.53 33.65 -27.24
CA ASN A 589 -15.46 34.51 -26.04
C ASN A 589 -14.37 34.06 -25.04
N THR A 590 -13.41 33.25 -25.51
CA THR A 590 -12.23 32.80 -24.74
C THR A 590 -11.03 33.73 -24.91
N THR A 591 -11.07 34.67 -25.87
CA THR A 591 -10.25 35.88 -25.85
C THR A 591 -10.78 36.84 -24.80
N PRO A 592 -9.96 37.32 -23.85
CA PRO A 592 -10.45 38.18 -22.78
C PRO A 592 -10.91 39.55 -23.33
N PRO A 593 -12.05 40.10 -22.86
CA PRO A 593 -12.32 41.53 -22.99
C PRO A 593 -11.29 42.33 -22.16
N GLU A 594 -11.17 43.63 -22.42
CA GLU A 594 -10.06 44.48 -21.94
C GLU A 594 -10.01 44.74 -20.41
N GLU A 595 -10.90 44.13 -19.63
CA GLU A 595 -11.02 44.34 -18.19
C GLU A 595 -10.10 43.42 -17.35
N TYR A 596 -8.85 43.85 -17.17
CA TYR A 596 -7.97 43.53 -16.04
C TYR A 596 -7.77 42.03 -15.69
N SER A 597 -7.14 41.26 -16.60
CA SER A 597 -6.50 39.99 -16.22
C SER A 597 -5.22 40.22 -15.40
N ALA A 598 -5.10 39.57 -14.24
CA ALA A 598 -3.86 39.58 -13.45
C ALA A 598 -2.79 38.69 -14.10
N VAL A 599 -1.95 39.32 -14.92
CA VAL A 599 -0.91 38.65 -15.73
C VAL A 599 0.18 38.03 -14.85
N SER A 600 0.58 36.79 -15.17
CA SER A 600 1.52 36.01 -14.36
C SER A 600 2.51 35.18 -15.21
N ASP A 601 3.65 34.81 -14.63
CA ASP A 601 4.74 34.04 -15.27
C ASP A 601 4.91 32.70 -14.54
N VAL A 602 4.29 31.65 -15.09
CA VAL A 602 4.20 30.31 -14.47
C VAL A 602 5.01 29.24 -15.24
N TYR A 603 5.57 29.60 -16.40
CA TYR A 603 6.35 28.72 -17.26
C TYR A 603 7.49 27.97 -16.55
N VAL A 604 8.15 28.59 -15.57
CA VAL A 604 9.20 27.92 -14.77
C VAL A 604 8.64 26.70 -14.03
N ALA A 605 7.43 26.78 -13.47
CA ALA A 605 6.78 25.66 -12.78
C ALA A 605 6.30 24.59 -13.78
N MET A 606 5.86 24.99 -14.98
CA MET A 606 5.48 24.07 -16.05
C MET A 606 6.70 23.28 -16.57
N PHE A 607 7.80 23.96 -16.86
CA PHE A 607 9.06 23.35 -17.27
C PHE A 607 9.63 22.41 -16.19
N LEU A 608 9.50 22.76 -14.91
CA LEU A 608 9.88 21.87 -13.80
C LEU A 608 8.99 20.61 -13.74
N ALA A 609 7.68 20.73 -13.94
CA ALA A 609 6.79 19.58 -14.03
C ALA A 609 7.17 18.66 -15.20
N ASP A 610 7.36 19.21 -16.41
CA ASP A 610 7.81 18.43 -17.57
C ASP A 610 9.19 17.79 -17.39
N THR A 611 10.11 18.45 -16.66
CA THR A 611 11.42 17.89 -16.32
C THR A 611 11.28 16.74 -15.34
N ILE A 612 10.37 16.83 -14.37
CA ILE A 612 10.06 15.72 -13.44
C ILE A 612 9.41 14.56 -14.20
N ASP A 613 8.49 14.81 -15.12
CA ASP A 613 7.91 13.79 -16.00
C ASP A 613 8.99 13.07 -16.83
N PHE A 614 9.92 13.81 -17.44
CA PHE A 614 11.04 13.24 -18.19
C PHE A 614 11.95 12.37 -17.30
N ILE A 615 12.24 12.82 -16.08
CA ILE A 615 12.99 12.05 -15.08
C ILE A 615 12.25 10.77 -14.69
N ILE A 616 10.93 10.82 -14.48
CA ILE A 616 10.08 9.65 -14.19
C ILE A 616 10.09 8.67 -15.37
N THR A 617 9.99 9.16 -16.61
CA THR A 617 10.07 8.30 -17.81
C THR A 617 11.44 7.62 -17.91
N VAL A 618 12.54 8.38 -17.79
CA VAL A 618 13.92 7.87 -17.95
C VAL A 618 14.29 6.84 -16.89
N PHE A 619 14.06 7.12 -15.60
CA PHE A 619 14.32 6.12 -14.56
C PHE A 619 13.33 4.97 -14.62
N GLY A 620 12.05 5.24 -14.89
CA GLY A 620 10.97 4.25 -14.90
C GLY A 620 10.89 3.34 -16.12
N PHE A 621 11.94 3.22 -16.95
CA PHE A 621 11.90 2.51 -18.24
C PHE A 621 11.33 1.07 -18.14
N TRP A 622 11.63 0.35 -17.07
CA TRP A 622 11.13 -1.02 -16.81
C TRP A 622 9.59 -1.09 -16.75
N ALA A 623 8.93 -0.02 -16.31
CA ALA A 623 7.49 0.03 -16.14
C ALA A 623 6.74 0.25 -17.46
N PHE A 624 7.46 0.59 -18.53
CA PHE A 624 6.92 0.72 -19.89
C PHE A 624 7.28 -0.50 -20.76
N GLY A 625 7.88 -1.55 -20.18
CA GLY A 625 8.13 -2.85 -20.81
C GLY A 625 7.16 -3.96 -20.34
N LYS A 626 7.30 -5.15 -20.93
CA LYS A 626 6.45 -6.33 -20.64
C LYS A 626 6.87 -7.15 -19.40
N HIS A 627 8.14 -7.11 -19.03
CA HIS A 627 8.75 -7.91 -17.94
C HIS A 627 8.98 -7.06 -16.66
N SER A 628 9.43 -7.62 -15.53
CA SER A 628 9.22 -7.03 -14.19
C SER A 628 10.50 -6.90 -13.34
N ALA A 629 10.59 -5.81 -12.57
CA ALA A 629 11.85 -5.28 -12.05
C ALA A 629 12.67 -6.19 -11.10
N ALA A 630 12.15 -7.32 -10.63
CA ALA A 630 12.81 -8.18 -9.65
C ALA A 630 13.86 -9.15 -10.24
N ALA A 631 13.73 -9.54 -11.52
CA ALA A 631 14.63 -10.49 -12.18
C ALA A 631 15.43 -9.89 -13.34
N ASP A 632 14.94 -8.79 -13.92
CA ASP A 632 15.10 -8.59 -15.37
C ASP A 632 16.18 -7.61 -15.85
N ILE A 633 16.97 -6.99 -14.97
CA ILE A 633 18.07 -6.11 -15.43
C ILE A 633 19.13 -6.93 -16.19
N THR A 634 19.40 -8.17 -15.76
CA THR A 634 20.36 -9.07 -16.40
C THR A 634 19.78 -9.86 -17.57
N SER A 635 18.46 -10.08 -17.65
CA SER A 635 17.79 -10.71 -18.80
C SER A 635 17.62 -9.71 -19.95
N SER A 636 17.11 -8.50 -19.66
CA SER A 636 16.93 -7.44 -20.66
C SER A 636 18.25 -7.03 -21.32
N LEU A 637 19.35 -7.03 -20.56
CA LEU A 637 20.72 -6.78 -21.06
C LEU A 637 21.35 -8.01 -21.76
N SER A 638 20.64 -9.13 -21.85
CA SER A 638 21.00 -10.29 -22.68
C SER A 638 20.09 -10.48 -23.90
N GLU A 639 18.99 -9.73 -23.98
CA GLU A 639 18.05 -9.71 -25.11
C GLU A 639 18.19 -8.45 -25.99
N ASP A 640 19.09 -7.51 -25.62
CA ASP A 640 19.43 -6.25 -26.32
C ASP A 640 18.25 -5.32 -26.69
N GLN A 641 17.08 -5.51 -26.07
CA GLN A 641 15.84 -4.83 -26.46
C GLN A 641 15.40 -3.74 -25.47
N VAL A 642 15.34 -2.50 -25.96
CA VAL A 642 14.75 -1.35 -25.24
C VAL A 642 13.25 -1.26 -25.55
N PRO A 643 12.36 -1.09 -24.54
CA PRO A 643 10.92 -1.01 -24.79
C PRO A 643 10.51 0.13 -25.74
N GLU A 644 9.82 -0.20 -26.83
CA GLU A 644 9.39 0.78 -27.84
C GLU A 644 8.49 1.89 -27.26
N ALA A 645 7.57 1.52 -26.36
CA ALA A 645 6.66 2.47 -25.71
C ALA A 645 7.41 3.54 -24.87
N PHE A 646 8.56 3.17 -24.28
CA PHE A 646 9.43 4.10 -23.56
C PHE A 646 10.10 5.09 -24.53
N LEU A 647 10.63 4.61 -25.66
CA LEU A 647 11.27 5.46 -26.67
C LEU A 647 10.29 6.49 -27.25
N VAL A 648 9.05 6.05 -27.55
CA VAL A 648 7.97 6.93 -28.02
C VAL A 648 7.60 7.98 -26.96
N MET A 649 7.54 7.61 -25.68
CA MET A 649 7.26 8.56 -24.58
C MET A 649 8.36 9.60 -24.42
N VAL A 650 9.64 9.22 -24.45
CA VAL A 650 10.77 10.15 -24.35
C VAL A 650 10.76 11.15 -25.52
N LEU A 651 10.49 10.66 -26.74
CA LEU A 651 10.40 11.50 -27.94
C LEU A 651 9.24 12.49 -27.87
N ILE A 652 8.04 12.03 -27.46
CA ILE A 652 6.87 12.90 -27.28
C ILE A 652 7.14 13.92 -26.18
N GLN A 653 7.63 13.51 -25.00
CA GLN A 653 7.88 14.41 -23.88
C GLN A 653 8.86 15.52 -24.27
N PHE A 654 9.99 15.18 -24.87
CA PHE A 654 10.96 16.16 -25.39
C PHE A 654 10.35 17.08 -26.45
N GLY A 655 9.60 16.53 -27.42
CA GLY A 655 8.90 17.33 -28.43
C GLY A 655 7.92 18.34 -27.82
N THR A 656 7.19 17.95 -26.77
CA THR A 656 6.24 18.85 -26.10
C THR A 656 6.93 19.98 -25.32
N MET A 657 8.08 19.73 -24.69
CA MET A 657 8.89 20.78 -24.06
C MET A 657 9.34 21.85 -25.06
N VAL A 658 9.81 21.42 -26.24
CA VAL A 658 10.31 22.30 -27.30
C VAL A 658 9.17 23.16 -27.88
N ILE A 659 8.01 22.54 -28.17
CA ILE A 659 6.83 23.27 -28.65
C ILE A 659 6.33 24.27 -27.61
N ASP A 660 6.34 23.94 -26.31
CA ASP A 660 5.92 24.90 -25.28
C ASP A 660 6.90 26.07 -25.13
N ARG A 661 8.22 25.82 -25.28
CA ARG A 661 9.20 26.92 -25.29
C ARG A 661 8.93 27.90 -26.42
N ALA A 662 8.62 27.39 -27.63
CA ALA A 662 8.27 28.21 -28.79
C ALA A 662 6.99 29.05 -28.55
N LEU A 663 5.93 28.43 -28.01
CA LEU A 663 4.66 29.10 -27.72
C LEU A 663 4.79 30.16 -26.61
N TYR A 664 5.61 29.91 -25.58
CA TYR A 664 5.93 30.88 -24.52
C TYR A 664 6.67 32.10 -25.09
N LEU A 665 7.73 31.89 -25.89
CA LEU A 665 8.53 32.97 -26.47
C LEU A 665 7.71 33.85 -27.42
N ARG A 666 6.85 33.23 -28.26
CA ARG A 666 5.93 33.94 -29.15
C ARG A 666 4.69 34.51 -28.44
N LYS A 667 4.51 34.27 -27.13
CA LYS A 667 3.42 34.80 -26.28
C LYS A 667 2.00 34.50 -26.79
N THR A 668 1.82 33.47 -27.62
CA THR A 668 0.55 33.21 -28.33
C THR A 668 -0.44 32.42 -27.48
N VAL A 669 -1.39 33.12 -26.83
CA VAL A 669 -2.45 32.49 -26.01
C VAL A 669 -3.29 31.50 -26.83
N VAL A 670 -3.68 31.84 -28.06
CA VAL A 670 -4.47 30.95 -28.95
C VAL A 670 -3.69 29.69 -29.31
N GLY A 671 -2.40 29.82 -29.65
CA GLY A 671 -1.53 28.67 -29.94
C GLY A 671 -1.38 27.75 -28.72
N LYS A 672 -1.22 28.33 -27.53
CA LYS A 672 -1.14 27.59 -26.27
C LYS A 672 -2.47 26.88 -25.92
N LEU A 673 -3.62 27.49 -26.22
CA LEU A 673 -4.95 26.87 -26.07
C LEU A 673 -5.12 25.67 -27.00
N VAL A 674 -4.80 25.80 -28.29
CA VAL A 674 -4.86 24.68 -29.25
C VAL A 674 -3.92 23.54 -28.82
N PHE A 675 -2.71 23.87 -28.40
CA PHE A 675 -1.75 22.90 -27.87
C PHE A 675 -2.25 22.20 -26.60
N GLN A 676 -2.86 22.93 -25.65
CA GLN A 676 -3.49 22.35 -24.46
C GLN A 676 -4.60 21.33 -24.83
N VAL A 677 -5.48 21.66 -25.78
CA VAL A 677 -6.55 20.76 -26.24
C VAL A 677 -5.96 19.48 -26.85
N ILE A 678 -4.98 19.62 -27.75
CA ILE A 678 -4.32 18.48 -28.41
C ILE A 678 -3.61 17.59 -27.37
N LEU A 679 -2.87 18.17 -26.42
CA LEU A 679 -2.18 17.40 -25.39
C LEU A 679 -3.13 16.69 -24.43
N VAL A 680 -4.21 17.34 -23.98
CA VAL A 680 -5.16 16.70 -23.05
C VAL A 680 -5.78 15.46 -23.70
N PHE A 681 -6.30 15.56 -24.94
CA PHE A 681 -6.84 14.38 -25.62
C PHE A 681 -5.75 13.35 -25.97
N GLY A 682 -4.60 13.79 -26.49
CA GLY A 682 -3.51 12.90 -26.89
C GLY A 682 -2.93 12.08 -25.74
N ILE A 683 -2.67 12.71 -24.59
CA ILE A 683 -2.11 12.01 -23.42
C ILE A 683 -3.15 11.10 -22.75
N HIS A 684 -4.42 11.52 -22.62
CA HIS A 684 -5.45 10.61 -22.07
C HIS A 684 -5.67 9.40 -22.99
N PHE A 685 -5.66 9.59 -24.32
CA PHE A 685 -5.76 8.47 -25.27
C PHE A 685 -4.54 7.54 -25.18
N TRP A 686 -3.33 8.09 -25.14
CA TRP A 686 -2.10 7.30 -25.06
C TRP A 686 -1.99 6.52 -23.75
N MET A 687 -2.20 7.16 -22.59
CA MET A 687 -2.01 6.55 -21.27
C MET A 687 -3.06 5.48 -20.93
N PHE A 688 -4.31 5.63 -21.38
CA PHE A 688 -5.41 4.73 -21.00
C PHE A 688 -5.80 3.70 -22.07
N PHE A 689 -5.40 3.89 -23.33
CA PHE A 689 -5.69 2.93 -24.42
C PHE A 689 -4.43 2.32 -25.03
N ILE A 690 -3.43 3.13 -25.41
CA ILE A 690 -2.23 2.63 -26.10
C ILE A 690 -1.30 1.91 -25.10
N LEU A 691 -0.91 2.56 -24.01
CA LEU A 691 0.03 1.99 -23.03
C LEU A 691 -0.42 0.63 -22.48
N PRO A 692 -1.68 0.42 -22.04
CA PRO A 692 -2.12 -0.89 -21.56
C PRO A 692 -2.19 -1.94 -22.67
N SER A 693 -2.41 -1.53 -23.93
CA SER A 693 -2.45 -2.44 -25.09
C SER A 693 -1.07 -2.89 -25.56
N VAL A 694 -0.02 -2.08 -25.35
CA VAL A 694 1.37 -2.42 -25.75
C VAL A 694 2.11 -3.16 -24.63
N THR A 695 1.87 -2.78 -23.37
CA THR A 695 2.51 -3.43 -22.20
C THR A 695 1.75 -4.64 -21.66
N GLU A 696 0.54 -4.89 -22.17
CA GLU A 696 -0.40 -5.94 -21.69
C GLU A 696 -0.77 -5.80 -20.19
N ARG A 697 -0.47 -4.64 -19.59
CA ARG A 697 -0.57 -4.35 -18.15
C ARG A 697 -1.61 -3.27 -17.87
N ARG A 698 -2.44 -3.49 -16.85
CA ARG A 698 -3.43 -2.50 -16.40
C ARG A 698 -2.74 -1.31 -15.73
N PHE A 699 -3.08 -0.09 -16.16
CA PHE A 699 -2.58 1.17 -15.59
C PHE A 699 -2.64 1.23 -14.05
N ASN A 700 -3.70 0.68 -13.45
CA ASN A 700 -3.94 0.69 -12.00
C ASN A 700 -2.89 -0.11 -11.18
N HIS A 701 -2.06 -0.95 -11.84
CA HIS A 701 -0.95 -1.68 -11.22
C HIS A 701 0.42 -1.05 -11.57
N ASN A 702 0.46 -0.07 -12.46
CA ASN A 702 1.67 0.62 -12.91
C ASN A 702 1.82 1.96 -12.17
N SER A 703 2.45 1.91 -10.99
CA SER A 703 2.67 3.09 -10.12
C SER A 703 3.53 4.18 -10.77
N VAL A 704 4.44 3.81 -11.69
CA VAL A 704 5.27 4.77 -12.45
C VAL A 704 4.41 5.57 -13.44
N ALA A 705 3.56 4.88 -14.21
CA ALA A 705 2.61 5.52 -15.12
C ALA A 705 1.58 6.40 -14.39
N GLN A 706 1.17 6.01 -13.18
CA GLN A 706 0.32 6.83 -12.30
C GLN A 706 1.03 8.09 -11.82
N LEU A 707 2.29 7.99 -11.36
CA LEU A 707 3.07 9.13 -10.89
C LEU A 707 3.32 10.14 -12.01
N TRP A 708 3.69 9.66 -13.20
CA TRP A 708 3.82 10.46 -14.42
C TRP A 708 2.49 11.15 -14.77
N TYR A 709 1.37 10.43 -14.74
CA TYR A 709 0.06 11.01 -15.03
C TYR A 709 -0.34 12.12 -14.03
N ILE A 710 -0.05 11.97 -12.73
CA ILE A 710 -0.27 13.04 -11.73
C ILE A 710 0.53 14.29 -12.09
N VAL A 711 1.82 14.16 -12.39
CA VAL A 711 2.71 15.31 -12.67
C VAL A 711 2.31 15.98 -13.99
N LYS A 712 1.96 15.22 -15.03
CA LYS A 712 1.40 15.77 -16.28
C LYS A 712 0.05 16.46 -16.07
N CYS A 713 -0.79 15.98 -15.15
CA CYS A 713 -2.00 16.69 -14.71
C CYS A 713 -1.71 18.00 -13.98
N VAL A 714 -0.62 18.10 -13.21
CA VAL A 714 -0.16 19.37 -12.62
C VAL A 714 0.32 20.32 -13.74
N TYR A 715 1.08 19.84 -14.73
CA TYR A 715 1.42 20.62 -15.92
C TYR A 715 0.16 21.15 -16.63
N PHE A 716 -0.87 20.32 -16.86
CA PHE A 716 -2.12 20.77 -17.49
C PHE A 716 -2.83 21.86 -16.67
N GLY A 717 -2.81 21.79 -15.34
CA GLY A 717 -3.39 22.81 -14.47
C GLY A 717 -2.61 24.14 -14.50
N LEU A 718 -1.28 24.08 -14.47
CA LEU A 718 -0.42 25.26 -14.59
C LEU A 718 -0.54 25.91 -15.99
N SER A 719 -0.61 25.08 -17.04
CA SER A 719 -0.83 25.47 -18.43
C SER A 719 -2.18 26.20 -18.62
N ALA A 720 -3.28 25.64 -18.09
CA ALA A 720 -4.59 26.28 -18.11
C ALA A 720 -4.62 27.60 -17.30
N TYR A 721 -3.94 27.64 -16.15
CA TYR A 721 -3.78 28.86 -15.37
C TYR A 721 -2.99 29.95 -16.13
N GLN A 722 -1.93 29.60 -16.85
CA GLN A 722 -1.15 30.51 -17.68
C GLN A 722 -1.99 31.09 -18.85
N ILE A 723 -2.79 30.25 -19.52
CA ILE A 723 -3.75 30.69 -20.55
C ILE A 723 -4.74 31.70 -19.95
N ARG A 724 -5.29 31.40 -18.77
CA ARG A 724 -6.28 32.24 -18.07
C ARG A 724 -5.72 33.57 -17.54
N SER A 725 -4.43 33.62 -17.17
CA SER A 725 -3.75 34.85 -16.73
C SER A 725 -3.25 35.72 -17.89
N GLY A 726 -3.02 35.14 -19.07
CA GLY A 726 -2.26 35.79 -20.14
C GLY A 726 -0.75 35.80 -19.88
N TYR A 727 0.03 36.19 -20.90
CA TYR A 727 1.50 36.25 -20.83
C TYR A 727 1.99 37.67 -20.47
N PRO A 728 3.07 37.80 -19.66
CA PRO A 728 3.67 39.09 -19.36
C PRO A 728 4.37 39.67 -20.61
N THR A 729 4.47 41.00 -20.66
CA THR A 729 5.21 41.70 -21.72
C THR A 729 6.71 41.33 -21.72
N ARG A 730 7.26 41.06 -20.52
CA ARG A 730 8.67 40.73 -20.26
C ARG A 730 8.86 39.24 -19.91
N VAL A 731 9.65 38.52 -20.72
CA VAL A 731 9.82 37.05 -20.72
C VAL A 731 11.24 36.55 -20.98
N LEU A 732 12.13 37.34 -21.57
CA LEU A 732 13.44 36.85 -22.04
C LEU A 732 14.44 36.62 -20.89
N GLY A 733 14.34 37.38 -19.81
CA GLY A 733 15.25 37.29 -18.66
C GLY A 733 15.22 35.94 -17.95
N ASN A 734 16.37 35.26 -17.86
CA ASN A 734 16.51 33.97 -17.19
C ASN A 734 16.05 34.03 -15.71
N PHE A 735 15.13 33.15 -15.33
CA PHE A 735 14.49 33.13 -14.01
C PHE A 735 15.46 33.06 -12.82
N LEU A 736 16.56 32.31 -12.94
CA LEU A 736 17.56 32.17 -11.87
C LEU A 736 18.35 33.47 -11.66
N THR A 737 18.46 34.31 -12.69
CA THR A 737 19.25 35.55 -12.65
C THR A 737 18.54 36.74 -12.00
N LYS A 738 17.26 36.57 -11.62
CA LYS A 738 16.44 37.62 -10.96
C LYS A 738 16.95 38.01 -9.55
N SER A 739 17.84 37.25 -8.92
CA SER A 739 18.43 37.62 -7.60
C SER A 739 19.90 37.20 -7.44
N HIS A 740 20.67 38.05 -6.75
CA HIS A 740 22.09 37.83 -6.46
C HIS A 740 22.26 37.18 -5.07
N SER A 741 22.09 35.86 -4.99
CA SER A 741 22.19 35.07 -3.77
C SER A 741 23.09 33.84 -3.97
N TYR A 742 23.62 33.26 -2.89
CA TYR A 742 24.35 31.99 -2.97
C TYR A 742 23.47 30.86 -3.53
N LEU A 743 22.18 30.84 -3.19
CA LEU A 743 21.23 29.85 -3.70
C LEU A 743 21.06 29.99 -5.22
N ASN A 744 20.87 31.21 -5.73
CA ASN A 744 20.77 31.48 -7.16
C ASN A 744 22.09 31.17 -7.89
N LEU A 745 23.24 31.44 -7.27
CA LEU A 745 24.55 31.09 -7.82
C LEU A 745 24.71 29.57 -8.00
N PHE A 746 24.43 28.79 -6.96
CA PHE A 746 24.57 27.33 -7.03
C PHE A 746 23.50 26.68 -7.92
N LEU A 747 22.26 27.17 -7.93
CA LEU A 747 21.25 26.70 -8.89
C LEU A 747 21.61 27.05 -10.33
N PHE A 748 22.17 28.24 -10.59
CA PHE A 748 22.60 28.63 -11.94
C PHE A 748 23.82 27.85 -12.42
N GLN A 749 24.78 27.57 -11.54
CA GLN A 749 25.88 26.65 -11.84
C GLN A 749 25.35 25.23 -12.09
N GLY A 750 24.45 24.71 -11.25
CA GLY A 750 23.80 23.42 -11.47
C GLY A 750 23.06 23.33 -12.81
N PHE A 751 22.33 24.40 -13.19
CA PHE A 751 21.67 24.51 -14.49
C PHE A 751 22.66 24.47 -15.66
N ARG A 752 23.83 25.10 -15.54
CA ARG A 752 24.93 25.01 -16.54
C ARG A 752 25.67 23.67 -16.55
N MET A 753 25.48 22.80 -15.54
CA MET A 753 26.07 21.46 -15.48
C MET A 753 25.17 20.39 -16.12
N VAL A 754 23.93 20.72 -16.49
CA VAL A 754 23.05 19.79 -17.24
C VAL A 754 23.45 19.82 -18.72
N PRO A 755 23.92 18.71 -19.31
CA PRO A 755 24.41 18.70 -20.69
C PRO A 755 23.29 19.01 -21.68
N PHE A 756 23.63 19.71 -22.77
CA PHE A 756 22.73 20.16 -23.84
C PHE A 756 21.62 21.16 -23.43
N LEU A 757 21.28 21.29 -22.15
CA LEU A 757 20.16 22.14 -21.70
C LEU A 757 20.43 23.63 -21.97
N THR A 758 21.65 24.09 -21.74
CA THR A 758 22.05 25.48 -22.00
C THR A 758 22.14 25.80 -23.49
N GLU A 759 22.62 24.85 -24.28
CA GLU A 759 22.86 24.94 -25.71
C GLU A 759 21.55 24.91 -26.48
N LEU A 760 20.67 23.95 -26.15
CA LEU A 760 19.30 23.90 -26.66
C LEU A 760 18.53 25.16 -26.25
N ARG A 761 18.63 25.63 -25.00
CA ARG A 761 18.00 26.89 -24.60
C ARG A 761 18.49 28.06 -25.46
N ALA A 762 19.80 28.23 -25.65
CA ALA A 762 20.34 29.35 -26.42
C ALA A 762 19.88 29.31 -27.88
N VAL A 763 19.86 28.13 -28.52
CA VAL A 763 19.35 27.96 -29.88
C VAL A 763 17.84 28.20 -29.96
N MET A 764 17.04 27.64 -29.05
CA MET A 764 15.59 27.83 -29.02
C MET A 764 15.19 29.29 -28.78
N ASP A 765 15.84 29.96 -27.83
CA ASP A 765 15.58 31.36 -27.52
C ASP A 765 15.97 32.28 -28.70
N TRP A 766 17.01 31.92 -29.48
CA TRP A 766 17.37 32.59 -30.74
C TRP A 766 16.35 32.35 -31.88
N VAL A 767 15.89 31.10 -32.08
CA VAL A 767 14.96 30.76 -33.20
C VAL A 767 13.58 31.43 -33.05
N TRP A 768 13.09 31.62 -31.83
CA TRP A 768 11.73 32.14 -31.58
C TRP A 768 11.66 33.57 -31.03
N THR A 769 12.79 34.26 -30.89
CA THR A 769 12.84 35.71 -30.63
C THR A 769 13.23 36.44 -31.91
N ASP A 770 12.57 37.56 -32.20
CA ASP A 770 12.94 38.40 -33.34
C ASP A 770 14.17 39.27 -32.96
N THR A 771 15.25 39.14 -33.72
CA THR A 771 16.56 39.77 -33.48
C THR A 771 17.32 39.89 -34.80
N THR A 772 18.27 40.83 -34.92
CA THR A 772 19.22 40.85 -36.05
C THR A 772 20.49 40.04 -35.80
N LEU A 773 20.74 39.60 -34.56
CA LEU A 773 21.99 38.93 -34.20
C LEU A 773 22.06 37.49 -34.77
N SER A 774 23.19 37.17 -35.40
CA SER A 774 23.53 35.80 -35.77
C SER A 774 23.62 34.88 -34.54
N LEU A 775 23.39 33.57 -34.72
CA LEU A 775 23.48 32.60 -33.62
C LEU A 775 24.82 32.64 -32.86
N SER A 776 25.94 32.88 -33.55
CA SER A 776 27.25 33.06 -32.89
C SER A 776 27.34 34.33 -32.06
N ALA A 777 26.70 35.43 -32.50
CA ALA A 777 26.61 36.66 -31.74
C ALA A 777 25.71 36.49 -30.51
N TRP A 778 24.57 35.79 -30.67
CA TRP A 778 23.65 35.46 -29.57
C TRP A 778 24.33 34.64 -28.48
N ILE A 779 25.01 33.54 -28.84
CA ILE A 779 25.73 32.68 -27.89
C ILE A 779 26.83 33.49 -27.15
N CYS A 780 27.50 34.41 -27.84
CA CYS A 780 28.48 35.30 -27.23
C CYS A 780 27.86 36.25 -26.18
N VAL A 781 26.68 36.82 -26.44
CA VAL A 781 25.94 37.65 -25.46
C VAL A 781 25.52 36.80 -24.24
N GLU A 782 24.98 35.61 -24.47
CA GLU A 782 24.52 34.72 -23.38
C GLU A 782 25.67 34.23 -22.48
N ASP A 783 26.83 33.82 -23.03
CA ASP A 783 27.95 33.39 -22.18
C ASP A 783 28.60 34.58 -21.44
N ILE A 784 28.76 35.74 -22.10
CA ILE A 784 29.18 36.98 -21.44
C ILE A 784 28.23 37.32 -20.28
N TYR A 785 26.91 37.23 -20.48
CA TYR A 785 25.91 37.46 -19.44
C TYR A 785 26.01 36.42 -18.32
N ALA A 786 26.09 35.13 -18.64
CA ALA A 786 26.19 34.04 -17.68
C ALA A 786 27.45 34.13 -16.81
N HIS A 787 28.60 34.45 -17.42
CA HIS A 787 29.85 34.69 -16.71
C HIS A 787 29.76 35.94 -15.81
N THR A 788 29.24 37.04 -16.36
CA THR A 788 29.05 38.31 -15.63
C THR A 788 28.11 38.15 -14.43
N PHE A 789 27.04 37.35 -14.54
CA PHE A 789 26.11 37.05 -13.45
C PHE A 789 26.77 36.20 -12.34
N VAL A 790 27.50 35.15 -12.70
CA VAL A 790 28.27 34.34 -11.73
C VAL A 790 29.23 35.23 -10.94
N LEU A 791 29.98 36.08 -11.63
CA LEU A 791 30.92 37.00 -11.01
C LEU A 791 30.22 38.07 -10.14
N LYS A 792 29.07 38.60 -10.59
CA LYS A 792 28.24 39.51 -9.76
C LYS A 792 27.80 38.84 -8.45
N CYS A 793 27.36 37.59 -8.50
CA CYS A 793 26.98 36.83 -7.30
C CYS A 793 28.16 36.62 -6.33
N TRP A 794 29.36 36.35 -6.83
CA TRP A 794 30.57 36.29 -5.99
C TRP A 794 30.93 37.65 -5.37
N ARG A 795 30.94 38.74 -6.14
CA ARG A 795 31.25 40.08 -5.59
C ARG A 795 30.20 40.58 -4.59
N GLU A 796 28.94 40.19 -4.78
CA GLU A 796 27.85 40.48 -3.85
C GLU A 796 27.93 39.62 -2.57
N SER A 797 28.40 38.37 -2.65
CA SER A 797 28.63 37.55 -1.46
C SER A 797 29.87 37.99 -0.66
N GLU A 798 30.95 38.40 -1.34
CA GLU A 798 32.10 39.09 -0.73
C GLU A 798 31.67 40.39 -0.03
N ARG A 799 30.71 41.13 -0.60
CA ARG A 799 30.16 42.36 -0.01
C ARG A 799 29.34 42.11 1.25
N ARG A 800 28.53 41.04 1.29
CA ARG A 800 27.71 40.67 2.46
C ARG A 800 28.50 39.99 3.57
N TYR A 801 29.57 39.27 3.24
CA TYR A 801 30.43 38.56 4.19
C TYR A 801 31.89 38.99 4.07
N PRO A 802 32.20 40.29 4.31
CA PRO A 802 33.52 40.85 4.07
C PRO A 802 34.58 40.22 4.99
N GLN A 803 35.69 39.77 4.40
CA GLN A 803 36.85 39.26 5.14
C GLN A 803 37.89 40.38 5.28
N PRO A 804 38.29 40.77 6.52
CA PRO A 804 39.31 41.78 6.73
C PRO A 804 40.67 41.32 6.18
N ARG A 805 41.39 42.24 5.55
CA ARG A 805 42.63 41.96 4.82
C ARG A 805 43.71 41.38 5.75
N GLY A 806 44.43 40.38 5.28
CA GLY A 806 45.53 39.72 6.02
C GLY A 806 45.11 38.62 7.01
N GLN A 807 43.81 38.38 7.25
CA GLN A 807 43.39 37.28 8.13
C GLN A 807 43.54 35.89 7.47
N LYS A 808 43.83 34.89 8.31
CA LYS A 808 43.99 33.48 7.91
C LYS A 808 42.61 32.85 7.67
N LYS A 809 42.36 32.26 6.49
CA LYS A 809 41.11 31.53 6.20
C LYS A 809 40.87 30.42 7.24
N LYS A 810 39.62 30.27 7.70
CA LYS A 810 39.21 29.33 8.76
C LYS A 810 39.61 27.88 8.42
N ARG A 811 40.20 27.17 9.39
CA ARG A 811 40.65 25.76 9.24
C ARG A 811 39.56 24.84 8.69
N VAL A 812 38.33 24.98 9.19
CA VAL A 812 37.15 24.19 8.76
C VAL A 812 36.90 24.28 7.25
N VAL A 813 37.00 25.48 6.65
CA VAL A 813 36.80 25.66 5.20
C VAL A 813 37.91 25.01 4.39
N LYS A 814 39.17 25.09 4.86
CA LYS A 814 40.31 24.43 4.21
C LYS A 814 40.17 22.90 4.23
N TYR A 815 39.89 22.32 5.40
CA TYR A 815 39.79 20.87 5.55
C TYR A 815 38.51 20.29 4.93
N GLY A 816 37.38 20.99 5.02
CA GLY A 816 36.13 20.56 4.39
C GLY A 816 36.24 20.55 2.86
N MET A 817 36.57 21.69 2.25
CA MET A 817 36.64 21.79 0.78
C MET A 817 37.81 20.98 0.20
N GLY A 818 39.00 21.05 0.80
CA GLY A 818 40.16 20.29 0.35
C GLY A 818 40.01 18.78 0.58
N GLY A 819 39.48 18.38 1.74
CA GLY A 819 39.21 16.97 2.05
C GLY A 819 38.15 16.35 1.15
N LEU A 820 37.08 17.09 0.81
CA LEU A 820 36.06 16.64 -0.14
C LEU A 820 36.65 16.42 -1.53
N ILE A 821 37.50 17.31 -2.04
CA ILE A 821 38.16 17.16 -3.35
C ILE A 821 39.10 15.94 -3.36
N VAL A 822 39.90 15.75 -2.29
CA VAL A 822 40.80 14.60 -2.16
C VAL A 822 40.01 13.29 -2.07
N LEU A 823 38.94 13.24 -1.28
CA LEU A 823 38.07 12.07 -1.16
C LEU A 823 37.39 11.75 -2.50
N LEU A 824 36.87 12.75 -3.22
CA LEU A 824 36.24 12.57 -4.52
C LEU A 824 37.21 12.03 -5.58
N LEU A 825 38.47 12.50 -5.57
CA LEU A 825 39.53 11.97 -6.44
C LEU A 825 39.88 10.51 -6.10
N ILE A 826 40.00 10.18 -4.80
CA ILE A 826 40.20 8.80 -4.34
C ILE A 826 39.03 7.91 -4.79
N CYS A 827 37.78 8.36 -4.63
CA CYS A 827 36.60 7.62 -5.09
C CYS A 827 36.63 7.37 -6.61
N ILE A 828 36.95 8.37 -7.44
CA ILE A 828 37.05 8.20 -8.90
C ILE A 828 38.07 7.11 -9.28
N VAL A 829 39.21 7.04 -8.59
CA VAL A 829 40.27 6.06 -8.89
C VAL A 829 39.96 4.68 -8.32
N TRP A 830 39.44 4.58 -7.09
CA TRP A 830 39.30 3.31 -6.36
C TRP A 830 37.92 2.67 -6.42
N PHE A 831 36.83 3.44 -6.52
CA PHE A 831 35.47 2.89 -6.54
C PHE A 831 35.24 1.91 -7.70
N PRO A 832 35.70 2.17 -8.95
CA PRO A 832 35.56 1.20 -10.03
C PRO A 832 36.29 -0.12 -9.73
N LEU A 833 37.50 -0.07 -9.15
CA LEU A 833 38.26 -1.27 -8.79
C LEU A 833 37.55 -2.10 -7.70
N LEU A 834 37.02 -1.44 -6.67
CA LEU A 834 36.23 -2.09 -5.62
C LEU A 834 34.94 -2.72 -6.18
N PHE A 835 34.20 -1.99 -7.01
CA PHE A 835 32.97 -2.48 -7.65
C PHE A 835 33.24 -3.74 -8.51
N MET A 836 34.29 -3.72 -9.35
CA MET A 836 34.60 -4.88 -10.20
C MET A 836 35.16 -6.08 -9.41
N SER A 837 35.75 -5.85 -8.24
CA SER A 837 36.10 -6.94 -7.31
C SER A 837 34.85 -7.61 -6.71
N LEU A 838 33.84 -6.82 -6.33
CA LEU A 838 32.60 -7.31 -5.72
C LEU A 838 31.69 -8.04 -6.73
N VAL A 839 31.60 -7.56 -7.97
CA VAL A 839 30.77 -8.19 -9.02
C VAL A 839 31.25 -9.60 -9.36
N LYS A 840 32.57 -9.86 -9.33
CA LYS A 840 33.13 -11.20 -9.61
C LYS A 840 33.00 -12.19 -8.45
N SER A 841 32.84 -11.74 -7.20
CA SER A 841 32.81 -12.64 -6.02
C SER A 841 31.43 -13.19 -5.63
N VAL A 842 30.35 -12.65 -6.19
CA VAL A 842 28.96 -12.97 -5.75
C VAL A 842 28.23 -13.95 -6.70
N ALA A 843 28.73 -14.13 -7.93
CA ALA A 843 27.97 -14.74 -9.04
C ALA A 843 28.45 -16.13 -9.51
N GLY A 844 29.08 -16.92 -8.63
CA GLY A 844 29.55 -18.27 -8.98
C GLY A 844 28.49 -19.36 -8.76
N VAL A 845 27.79 -19.76 -9.82
CA VAL A 845 26.76 -20.81 -9.79
C VAL A 845 27.37 -22.18 -10.03
N VAL A 846 26.94 -23.20 -9.29
CA VAL A 846 27.38 -24.59 -9.49
C VAL A 846 26.67 -25.21 -10.71
N ASN A 847 27.44 -25.71 -11.68
CA ASN A 847 26.91 -26.40 -12.86
C ASN A 847 27.29 -27.88 -12.84
N LYS A 848 26.52 -28.65 -12.07
CA LYS A 848 26.64 -30.11 -11.94
C LYS A 848 26.47 -30.80 -13.31
N PRO A 849 27.13 -31.95 -13.54
CA PRO A 849 26.90 -32.72 -14.76
C PRO A 849 25.47 -33.28 -14.83
N LEU A 850 24.96 -33.42 -16.06
CA LEU A 850 23.67 -34.04 -16.37
C LEU A 850 23.82 -35.50 -16.83
N ASP A 851 24.88 -35.75 -17.62
CA ASP A 851 25.35 -37.06 -18.05
C ASP A 851 26.88 -37.10 -17.90
N VAL A 852 27.40 -38.25 -17.48
CA VAL A 852 28.84 -38.53 -17.43
C VAL A 852 29.07 -39.86 -18.13
N SER A 853 29.59 -39.81 -19.35
CA SER A 853 29.83 -41.00 -20.18
C SER A 853 31.31 -41.34 -20.31
N LEU A 854 31.59 -42.64 -20.27
CA LEU A 854 32.92 -43.23 -20.40
C LEU A 854 32.92 -44.27 -21.52
N THR A 855 33.98 -44.26 -22.33
CA THR A 855 34.17 -45.18 -23.45
C THR A 855 35.60 -45.72 -23.43
N ILE A 856 35.75 -47.03 -23.59
CA ILE A 856 37.03 -47.73 -23.64
C ILE A 856 37.13 -48.43 -24.99
N SER A 857 38.22 -48.20 -25.72
CA SER A 857 38.46 -48.76 -27.05
C SER A 857 39.88 -49.31 -27.18
N LEU A 858 39.98 -50.49 -27.79
CA LEU A 858 41.24 -51.12 -28.19
C LEU A 858 41.57 -50.68 -29.62
N GLY A 859 42.79 -50.19 -29.88
CA GLY A 859 43.37 -50.07 -31.24
C GLY A 859 42.57 -49.32 -32.31
N GLY A 860 41.60 -48.46 -31.94
CA GLY A 860 40.69 -47.81 -32.89
C GLY A 860 39.56 -48.70 -33.44
N TYR A 861 39.40 -49.92 -32.90
CA TYR A 861 38.26 -50.79 -33.18
C TYR A 861 36.99 -50.28 -32.45
N GLN A 862 35.85 -50.94 -32.70
CA GLN A 862 34.61 -50.70 -31.97
C GLN A 862 34.87 -50.72 -30.44
N PRO A 863 34.40 -49.70 -29.68
CA PRO A 863 34.58 -49.64 -28.24
C PRO A 863 34.14 -50.95 -27.56
N ILE A 864 34.99 -51.45 -26.66
CA ILE A 864 34.70 -52.65 -25.87
C ILE A 864 33.70 -52.33 -24.76
N PHE A 865 33.78 -51.12 -24.20
CA PHE A 865 32.88 -50.64 -23.16
C PHE A 865 32.42 -49.21 -23.47
N THR A 866 31.10 -49.01 -23.40
CA THR A 866 30.43 -47.72 -23.37
C THR A 866 29.44 -47.71 -22.20
N MET A 867 29.49 -46.67 -21.36
CA MET A 867 28.55 -46.46 -20.25
C MET A 867 28.30 -44.95 -20.06
N SER A 868 27.13 -44.60 -19.53
CA SER A 868 26.64 -43.23 -19.36
C SER A 868 25.88 -43.11 -18.05
N ALA A 869 26.47 -42.45 -17.05
CA ALA A 869 25.87 -42.25 -15.74
C ALA A 869 24.94 -41.03 -15.74
N GLN A 870 23.66 -41.25 -15.47
CA GLN A 870 22.60 -40.22 -15.45
C GLN A 870 21.88 -40.19 -14.11
N GLN A 871 21.45 -38.99 -13.69
CA GLN A 871 20.61 -38.69 -12.52
C GLN A 871 20.80 -39.63 -11.30
N ASN A 872 20.11 -40.76 -11.22
CA ASN A 872 20.21 -41.72 -10.10
C ASN A 872 21.62 -42.31 -9.88
N GLN A 873 22.46 -42.34 -10.92
CA GLN A 873 23.86 -42.77 -10.89
C GLN A 873 24.83 -41.60 -10.57
N LEU A 874 24.36 -40.35 -10.65
CA LEU A 874 25.11 -39.14 -10.30
C LEU A 874 24.76 -38.73 -8.87
N LYS A 875 25.66 -39.00 -7.92
CA LYS A 875 25.38 -38.86 -6.49
C LYS A 875 26.18 -37.73 -5.86
N ASP A 876 25.47 -36.92 -5.09
CA ASP A 876 26.04 -35.93 -4.20
C ASP A 876 26.66 -36.60 -2.96
N LEU A 877 27.73 -35.99 -2.43
CA LEU A 877 28.36 -36.42 -1.19
C LEU A 877 27.69 -35.75 0.02
N SER A 878 27.60 -36.48 1.14
CA SER A 878 27.30 -35.83 2.42
C SER A 878 28.49 -35.01 2.92
N GLU A 879 28.25 -34.11 3.86
CA GLU A 879 29.31 -33.29 4.45
C GLU A 879 30.30 -34.13 5.28
N GLU A 880 29.79 -35.18 5.94
CA GLU A 880 30.63 -36.17 6.64
C GLU A 880 31.50 -36.98 5.67
N ASP A 881 30.93 -37.45 4.55
CA ASP A 881 31.69 -38.16 3.51
C ASP A 881 32.77 -37.25 2.91
N TYR A 882 32.45 -35.99 2.63
CA TYR A 882 33.37 -35.01 2.04
C TYR A 882 34.54 -34.67 2.98
N LEU A 883 34.27 -34.48 4.28
CA LEU A 883 35.32 -34.29 5.28
C LEU A 883 36.18 -35.55 5.46
N SER A 884 35.57 -36.75 5.42
CA SER A 884 36.31 -38.01 5.45
C SER A 884 37.23 -38.16 4.23
N PHE A 885 36.77 -37.76 3.04
CA PHE A 885 37.52 -37.79 1.78
C PHE A 885 38.73 -36.83 1.82
N ILE A 886 38.54 -35.58 2.27
CA ILE A 886 39.64 -34.63 2.47
C ILE A 886 40.68 -35.17 3.47
N SER A 887 40.25 -35.86 4.54
CA SER A 887 41.17 -36.40 5.55
C SER A 887 42.20 -37.38 4.98
N LEU A 888 41.86 -38.11 3.90
CA LEU A 888 42.77 -39.04 3.19
C LEU A 888 43.96 -38.32 2.53
N TYR A 889 43.81 -37.02 2.25
CA TYR A 889 44.79 -36.16 1.58
C TYR A 889 45.49 -35.18 2.53
N SER A 890 45.24 -35.26 3.83
CA SER A 890 45.81 -34.39 4.89
C SER A 890 47.34 -34.26 4.88
N TYR A 891 48.07 -35.23 4.33
CA TYR A 891 49.54 -35.20 4.21
C TYR A 891 50.05 -34.70 2.83
N THR A 892 49.17 -34.29 1.92
CA THR A 892 49.50 -33.88 0.53
C THR A 892 49.13 -32.40 0.32
N PRO A 893 50.07 -31.45 0.45
CA PRO A 893 49.74 -30.02 0.45
C PRO A 893 49.12 -29.53 -0.88
N ASN A 894 49.57 -30.07 -2.01
CA ASN A 894 49.03 -29.74 -3.34
C ASN A 894 47.55 -30.15 -3.49
N ALA A 895 47.15 -31.24 -2.82
CA ALA A 895 45.76 -31.70 -2.80
C ALA A 895 44.90 -30.83 -1.89
N LEU A 896 45.40 -30.45 -0.70
CA LEU A 896 44.70 -29.54 0.20
C LEU A 896 44.46 -28.17 -0.45
N GLN A 897 45.46 -27.59 -1.12
CA GLN A 897 45.31 -26.34 -1.87
C GLN A 897 44.28 -26.45 -3.01
N PHE A 898 44.12 -27.64 -3.62
CA PHE A 898 43.06 -27.89 -4.58
C PHE A 898 41.69 -27.94 -3.89
N PHE A 899 41.56 -28.65 -2.77
CA PHE A 899 40.30 -28.74 -2.02
C PHE A 899 39.83 -27.40 -1.45
N GLU A 900 40.71 -26.48 -1.06
CA GLU A 900 40.34 -25.11 -0.65
C GLU A 900 39.58 -24.32 -1.74
N ALA A 901 39.70 -24.69 -3.02
CA ALA A 901 39.02 -24.03 -4.13
C ALA A 901 37.61 -24.58 -4.42
N TYR A 902 37.22 -25.72 -3.84
CA TYR A 902 35.95 -26.39 -4.11
C TYR A 902 35.14 -26.62 -2.82
N THR A 903 33.82 -26.58 -2.94
CA THR A 903 32.87 -26.92 -1.87
C THR A 903 32.22 -28.28 -2.14
N LYS A 904 31.62 -28.90 -1.13
CA LYS A 904 30.99 -30.23 -1.26
C LYS A 904 30.03 -30.35 -2.45
N ASP A 905 29.30 -29.26 -2.76
CA ASP A 905 28.29 -29.23 -3.82
C ASP A 905 28.88 -29.13 -5.24
N ASP A 906 30.16 -28.76 -5.36
CA ASP A 906 30.89 -28.75 -6.65
C ASP A 906 31.39 -30.16 -7.04
N LEU A 907 31.43 -31.10 -6.09
CA LEU A 907 31.89 -32.46 -6.29
C LEU A 907 30.72 -33.43 -6.43
N THR A 908 30.69 -34.13 -7.56
CA THR A 908 29.68 -35.14 -7.89
C THR A 908 30.34 -36.48 -8.18
N VAL A 909 29.76 -37.58 -7.69
CA VAL A 909 30.27 -38.94 -7.92
C VAL A 909 29.40 -39.63 -8.96
N ALA A 910 29.98 -39.97 -10.10
CA ALA A 910 29.33 -40.79 -11.11
C ALA A 910 29.65 -42.27 -10.86
N GLU A 911 28.63 -43.04 -10.47
CA GLU A 911 28.70 -44.50 -10.39
C GLU A 911 28.36 -45.10 -11.76
N LEU A 912 29.38 -45.45 -12.54
CA LEU A 912 29.24 -46.11 -13.84
C LEU A 912 29.07 -47.62 -13.62
N GLU A 913 27.98 -48.19 -14.11
CA GLU A 913 27.75 -49.64 -14.05
C GLU A 913 28.76 -50.41 -14.91
N GLY A 914 29.19 -51.58 -14.44
CA GLY A 914 30.29 -52.32 -15.04
C GLY A 914 29.94 -53.08 -16.32
N SER A 915 28.68 -53.48 -16.51
CA SER A 915 28.24 -54.07 -17.78
C SER A 915 28.03 -52.97 -18.82
N SER A 916 28.57 -53.11 -20.03
CA SER A 916 28.38 -52.06 -21.05
C SER A 916 26.92 -51.91 -21.49
N ASN A 917 26.51 -50.66 -21.74
CA ASN A 917 25.21 -50.33 -22.35
C ASN A 917 25.05 -50.81 -23.81
N SER A 918 26.10 -51.35 -24.45
CA SER A 918 26.05 -51.86 -25.82
C SER A 918 26.64 -53.27 -25.93
N LEU A 919 26.03 -54.11 -26.78
CA LEU A 919 26.57 -55.41 -27.17
C LEU A 919 27.81 -55.21 -28.07
N TRP A 920 28.81 -56.07 -27.90
CA TRP A 920 30.06 -55.97 -28.64
C TRP A 920 29.95 -56.62 -30.03
N THR A 921 29.28 -55.93 -30.95
CA THR A 921 28.93 -56.41 -32.30
C THR A 921 30.09 -56.40 -33.32
N ILE A 922 31.32 -56.65 -32.87
CA ILE A 922 32.51 -56.67 -33.73
C ILE A 922 32.38 -57.75 -34.81
N SER A 923 32.77 -57.42 -36.05
CA SER A 923 32.72 -58.41 -37.14
C SER A 923 33.71 -59.56 -36.89
N PRO A 924 33.38 -60.82 -37.25
CA PRO A 924 34.30 -61.94 -37.13
C PRO A 924 35.70 -61.72 -37.74
N PRO A 925 35.87 -61.16 -38.96
CA PRO A 925 37.20 -60.86 -39.48
C PRO A 925 37.89 -59.72 -38.71
N SER A 926 37.15 -58.70 -38.22
CA SER A 926 37.74 -57.66 -37.36
C SER A 926 38.23 -58.23 -36.02
N ARG A 927 37.54 -59.21 -35.44
CA ARG A 927 37.95 -59.91 -34.21
C ARG A 927 39.17 -60.81 -34.44
N GLN A 928 39.22 -61.52 -35.57
CA GLN A 928 40.40 -62.31 -35.95
C GLN A 928 41.61 -61.39 -36.18
N TYR A 929 41.44 -60.27 -36.87
CA TYR A 929 42.50 -59.30 -37.10
C TYR A 929 42.97 -58.62 -35.80
N LEU A 930 42.05 -58.22 -34.90
CA LEU A 930 42.38 -57.75 -33.56
C LEU A 930 43.23 -58.78 -32.78
N SER A 931 42.85 -60.05 -32.81
CA SER A 931 43.61 -61.13 -32.17
C SER A 931 44.96 -61.44 -32.84
N GLN A 932 45.15 -61.07 -34.10
CA GLN A 932 46.45 -61.18 -34.80
C GLN A 932 47.36 -60.01 -34.44
N VAL A 933 46.83 -58.78 -34.45
CA VAL A 933 47.58 -57.55 -34.11
C VAL A 933 47.99 -57.52 -32.63
N LEU A 934 47.14 -58.01 -31.71
CA LEU A 934 47.52 -58.20 -30.30
C LEU A 934 48.67 -59.22 -30.11
N GLY A 935 48.95 -60.07 -31.10
CA GLY A 935 50.02 -61.07 -31.08
C GLY A 935 51.27 -60.69 -31.88
N GLN A 936 51.42 -59.41 -32.24
CA GLN A 936 52.63 -58.83 -32.86
C GLN A 936 53.39 -58.01 -31.81
N ASP A 937 54.72 -57.89 -31.91
CA ASP A 937 55.55 -57.17 -30.94
C ASP A 937 55.50 -55.63 -31.09
N GLU A 938 54.34 -55.07 -31.44
CA GLU A 938 54.10 -53.62 -31.53
C GLU A 938 53.23 -53.09 -30.36
N ASP A 939 53.54 -51.87 -29.89
CA ASP A 939 52.84 -51.19 -28.79
C ASP A 939 51.35 -50.99 -29.11
N PHE A 940 50.48 -51.80 -28.50
CA PHE A 940 49.05 -51.77 -28.78
C PHE A 940 48.33 -50.72 -27.92
N PRO A 941 47.69 -49.68 -28.50
CA PRO A 941 47.09 -48.60 -27.72
C PRO A 941 45.69 -48.94 -27.20
N LEU A 942 45.48 -48.72 -25.90
CA LEU A 942 44.18 -48.68 -25.23
C LEU A 942 43.79 -47.21 -25.04
N THR A 943 42.62 -46.79 -25.55
CA THR A 943 42.12 -45.42 -25.39
C THR A 943 40.89 -45.40 -24.50
N ILE A 944 40.94 -44.64 -23.41
CA ILE A 944 39.77 -44.22 -22.64
C ILE A 944 39.40 -42.79 -23.04
N SER A 945 38.13 -42.54 -23.35
CA SER A 945 37.57 -41.19 -23.50
C SER A 945 36.33 -40.98 -22.64
N TRP A 946 36.20 -39.77 -22.11
CA TRP A 946 35.10 -39.33 -21.26
C TRP A 946 34.41 -38.12 -21.89
N THR A 947 33.09 -38.01 -21.69
CA THR A 947 32.34 -36.78 -21.96
C THR A 947 31.41 -36.46 -20.79
N ILE A 948 31.27 -35.16 -20.51
CA ILE A 948 30.53 -34.63 -19.37
C ILE A 948 29.57 -33.58 -19.91
N GLN A 949 28.28 -33.88 -19.95
CA GLN A 949 27.23 -32.95 -20.40
C GLN A 949 26.75 -32.06 -19.25
N ARG A 950 26.39 -30.82 -19.57
CA ARG A 950 25.99 -29.78 -18.61
C ARG A 950 24.81 -28.95 -19.08
N ASN A 951 24.22 -28.22 -18.15
CA ASN A 951 23.21 -27.23 -18.51
C ASN A 951 23.86 -25.94 -19.03
N LEU A 952 23.59 -25.58 -20.30
CA LEU A 952 24.05 -24.34 -20.90
C LEU A 952 23.43 -23.09 -20.23
N THR A 953 22.18 -23.18 -19.76
CA THR A 953 21.43 -22.00 -19.25
C THR A 953 22.01 -21.40 -17.97
N LEU A 954 22.84 -22.15 -17.25
CA LEU A 954 23.57 -21.69 -16.06
C LEU A 954 24.83 -20.86 -16.39
N GLY A 955 25.22 -20.74 -17.67
CA GLY A 955 26.37 -19.93 -18.09
C GLY A 955 27.67 -20.70 -18.37
N ALA A 956 27.60 -22.00 -18.67
CA ALA A 956 28.75 -22.71 -19.24
C ALA A 956 29.05 -22.21 -20.68
N LYS A 957 30.33 -22.19 -21.07
CA LYS A 957 30.74 -21.80 -22.44
C LYS A 957 30.54 -22.93 -23.45
N ALA A 958 30.57 -24.17 -22.96
CA ALA A 958 30.35 -25.39 -23.73
C ALA A 958 29.41 -26.32 -22.96
N GLU A 959 28.49 -26.96 -23.68
CA GLU A 959 27.54 -27.93 -23.10
C GLU A 959 28.21 -29.26 -22.76
N LEU A 960 29.12 -29.75 -23.64
CA LEU A 960 29.92 -30.94 -23.40
C LEU A 960 31.38 -30.57 -23.14
N ALA A 961 31.91 -31.05 -22.02
CA ALA A 961 33.35 -31.07 -21.74
C ALA A 961 33.87 -32.50 -21.96
N SER A 962 34.88 -32.66 -22.82
CA SER A 962 35.39 -33.98 -23.23
C SER A 962 36.90 -34.10 -23.07
N GLY A 963 37.40 -35.33 -23.06
CA GLY A 963 38.84 -35.61 -23.05
C GLY A 963 39.13 -37.09 -23.27
N LYS A 964 40.41 -37.42 -23.42
CA LYS A 964 40.87 -38.81 -23.59
C LYS A 964 42.25 -39.03 -22.98
N HIS A 965 42.48 -40.26 -22.55
CA HIS A 965 43.78 -40.79 -22.15
C HIS A 965 44.09 -42.03 -23.00
N VAL A 966 45.38 -42.28 -23.25
CA VAL A 966 45.88 -43.40 -24.04
C VAL A 966 47.02 -44.05 -23.28
N THR A 967 46.89 -45.35 -23.03
CA THR A 967 47.95 -46.22 -22.53
C THR A 967 48.32 -47.25 -23.60
N TYR A 968 49.41 -47.98 -23.37
CA TYR A 968 49.78 -49.15 -24.18
C TYR A 968 49.67 -50.42 -23.30
N LEU A 969 49.47 -51.57 -23.94
CA LEU A 969 49.23 -52.84 -23.24
C LEU A 969 50.52 -53.65 -23.06
N ASP A 970 50.85 -53.99 -21.82
CA ASP A 970 51.97 -54.90 -21.48
C ASP A 970 51.78 -56.29 -22.10
N ASP A 971 52.86 -56.97 -22.49
CA ASP A 971 52.87 -58.29 -23.15
C ASP A 971 51.97 -59.34 -22.45
N ASP A 972 52.08 -59.45 -21.12
CA ASP A 972 51.24 -60.35 -20.32
C ASP A 972 49.74 -60.00 -20.43
N THR A 973 49.39 -58.71 -20.49
CA THR A 973 47.98 -58.28 -20.67
C THR A 973 47.49 -58.59 -22.09
N ARG A 974 48.35 -58.44 -23.11
CA ARG A 974 48.04 -58.75 -24.51
C ARG A 974 47.77 -60.26 -24.69
N LEU A 975 48.61 -61.12 -24.13
CA LEU A 975 48.42 -62.59 -24.12
C LEU A 975 47.13 -63.00 -23.38
N ASN A 976 46.88 -62.44 -22.20
CA ASN A 976 45.66 -62.73 -21.44
C ASN A 976 44.38 -62.26 -22.17
N LEU A 977 44.43 -61.10 -22.85
CA LEU A 977 43.33 -60.64 -23.71
C LEU A 977 43.10 -61.57 -24.90
N ILE A 978 44.14 -62.12 -25.53
CA ILE A 978 43.99 -63.12 -26.61
C ILE A 978 43.29 -64.39 -26.08
N HIS A 979 43.66 -64.89 -24.90
CA HIS A 979 42.99 -66.06 -24.29
C HIS A 979 41.52 -65.80 -23.94
N LEU A 980 41.20 -64.60 -23.43
CA LEU A 980 39.84 -64.14 -23.14
C LEU A 980 39.02 -63.92 -24.43
N LEU A 981 39.62 -63.40 -25.51
CA LEU A 981 38.98 -63.24 -26.82
C LEU A 981 38.70 -64.60 -27.49
N ALA A 982 39.64 -65.55 -27.41
CA ALA A 982 39.43 -66.93 -27.84
C ALA A 982 38.33 -67.63 -27.04
N GLY A 983 38.26 -67.37 -25.73
CA GLY A 983 37.34 -68.02 -24.79
C GLY A 983 37.96 -69.20 -24.04
N ASN A 984 39.30 -69.25 -24.00
CA ASN A 984 40.03 -70.27 -23.22
C ASN A 984 39.94 -70.01 -21.71
N THR A 985 39.66 -68.77 -21.32
CA THR A 985 39.65 -68.30 -19.92
C THR A 985 38.51 -67.29 -19.72
N SER A 986 37.72 -67.49 -18.65
CA SER A 986 36.71 -66.54 -18.16
C SER A 986 37.18 -65.68 -16.98
N ALA A 987 38.47 -65.74 -16.64
CA ALA A 987 39.06 -64.89 -15.61
C ALA A 987 39.18 -63.43 -16.11
N PRO A 988 38.93 -62.43 -15.26
CA PRO A 988 39.08 -61.03 -15.64
C PRO A 988 40.57 -60.66 -15.77
N VAL A 989 40.89 -59.86 -16.78
CA VAL A 989 42.25 -59.34 -17.03
C VAL A 989 42.42 -58.01 -16.31
N VAL A 990 43.47 -57.87 -15.50
CA VAL A 990 43.87 -56.58 -14.92
C VAL A 990 44.63 -55.77 -15.97
N ILE A 991 44.30 -54.48 -16.10
CA ILE A 991 45.15 -53.51 -16.82
C ILE A 991 45.50 -52.38 -15.86
N SER A 992 46.80 -52.11 -15.74
CA SER A 992 47.45 -51.20 -14.81
C SER A 992 47.37 -49.73 -15.23
N GLN A 993 47.20 -48.82 -14.27
CA GLN A 993 47.32 -47.35 -14.47
C GLN A 993 46.47 -46.76 -15.62
N VAL A 994 45.26 -47.27 -15.85
CA VAL A 994 44.41 -46.86 -16.99
C VAL A 994 43.36 -45.79 -16.64
N PHE A 995 42.74 -45.86 -15.45
CA PHE A 995 41.50 -45.15 -15.14
C PHE A 995 41.71 -43.85 -14.34
N PRO A 996 41.39 -42.67 -14.91
CA PRO A 996 41.50 -41.38 -14.23
C PRO A 996 40.29 -41.10 -13.32
N CYS A 997 40.31 -41.71 -12.13
CA CYS A 997 39.27 -41.56 -11.08
C CYS A 997 38.85 -40.10 -10.72
N PHE A 998 39.74 -39.10 -10.82
CA PHE A 998 39.46 -37.70 -10.46
C PHE A 998 39.49 -36.79 -11.68
N MET A 999 38.35 -36.18 -11.99
CA MET A 999 38.15 -35.36 -13.18
C MET A 999 37.74 -33.93 -12.81
N ARG A 1000 38.45 -32.93 -13.36
CA ARG A 1000 37.99 -31.54 -13.38
C ARG A 1000 37.25 -31.27 -14.66
N ALA A 1001 36.03 -30.77 -14.52
CA ALA A 1001 35.21 -30.27 -15.60
C ALA A 1001 35.19 -28.71 -15.54
N PRO A 1002 36.05 -28.00 -16.29
CA PRO A 1002 36.03 -26.54 -16.37
C PRO A 1002 34.84 -26.04 -17.20
N SER A 1003 34.59 -24.72 -17.22
CA SER A 1003 33.52 -24.11 -18.03
C SER A 1003 33.70 -24.24 -19.56
N ASP A 1004 34.88 -24.68 -19.99
CA ASP A 1004 35.33 -24.86 -21.37
C ASP A 1004 35.17 -26.33 -21.82
N SER A 1005 35.27 -26.61 -23.12
CA SER A 1005 34.98 -27.93 -23.73
C SER A 1005 35.97 -29.07 -23.44
N ASN A 1006 36.95 -28.87 -22.55
CA ASN A 1006 38.05 -29.79 -22.30
C ASN A 1006 38.09 -30.22 -20.81
N ALA A 1007 37.63 -31.44 -20.52
CA ALA A 1007 37.66 -32.03 -19.18
C ALA A 1007 38.99 -32.78 -18.97
N LYS A 1008 39.68 -32.52 -17.85
CA LYS A 1008 41.03 -33.03 -17.56
C LYS A 1008 41.11 -33.79 -16.23
N PRO A 1009 41.94 -34.84 -16.13
CA PRO A 1009 42.25 -35.47 -14.86
C PRO A 1009 42.92 -34.49 -13.88
N ILE A 1010 42.72 -34.70 -12.57
CA ILE A 1010 43.29 -33.85 -11.52
C ILE A 1010 44.60 -34.46 -11.03
N GLU A 1011 45.69 -34.10 -11.70
CA GLU A 1011 47.06 -34.55 -11.38
C GLU A 1011 47.42 -34.34 -9.89
N GLN A 1012 46.89 -33.29 -9.24
CA GLN A 1012 47.12 -32.97 -7.82
C GLN A 1012 46.57 -34.00 -6.82
N LEU A 1013 45.64 -34.89 -7.24
CA LEU A 1013 45.01 -35.90 -6.39
C LEU A 1013 45.58 -37.31 -6.58
N TYR A 1014 46.55 -37.49 -7.49
CA TYR A 1014 47.28 -38.74 -7.67
C TYR A 1014 48.58 -38.74 -6.86
N LYS A 1015 48.95 -39.93 -6.40
CA LYS A 1015 50.28 -40.19 -5.82
C LYS A 1015 51.21 -40.70 -6.93
N GLU A 1016 52.47 -40.92 -6.58
CA GLU A 1016 53.51 -41.39 -7.53
C GLU A 1016 53.17 -42.74 -8.21
N GLU A 1017 52.20 -43.49 -7.68
CA GLU A 1017 51.66 -44.74 -8.26
C GLU A 1017 50.72 -44.55 -9.47
N GLY A 1018 50.42 -43.32 -9.90
CA GLY A 1018 49.68 -43.04 -11.15
C GLY A 1018 48.16 -43.22 -11.09
N TYR A 1019 47.54 -43.50 -12.24
CA TYR A 1019 46.10 -43.75 -12.38
C TYR A 1019 45.66 -45.10 -11.80
N LYS A 1020 44.35 -45.38 -11.78
CA LYS A 1020 43.81 -46.61 -11.19
C LYS A 1020 43.73 -47.77 -12.18
N ASP A 1021 43.79 -48.98 -11.65
CA ASP A 1021 43.73 -50.21 -12.43
C ASP A 1021 42.27 -50.56 -12.75
N ILE A 1022 42.05 -51.32 -13.83
CA ILE A 1022 40.75 -51.85 -14.22
C ILE A 1022 40.79 -53.37 -14.42
N LEU A 1023 39.67 -54.03 -14.16
CA LEU A 1023 39.40 -55.42 -14.50
C LEU A 1023 38.53 -55.47 -15.75
N LEU A 1024 38.92 -56.23 -16.78
CA LEU A 1024 38.10 -56.52 -17.97
C LEU A 1024 37.68 -57.99 -18.01
N ALA A 1025 36.39 -58.25 -18.13
CA ALA A 1025 35.82 -59.56 -18.45
C ALA A 1025 34.98 -59.48 -19.73
N LEU A 1026 34.87 -60.59 -20.46
CA LEU A 1026 33.99 -60.73 -21.63
C LEU A 1026 32.93 -61.78 -21.32
N GLU A 1027 31.72 -61.31 -21.03
CA GLU A 1027 30.57 -62.17 -20.76
C GLU A 1027 29.96 -62.64 -22.09
N ARG A 1028 29.46 -63.88 -22.12
CA ARG A 1028 28.94 -64.51 -23.34
C ARG A 1028 27.64 -65.25 -23.04
N SER A 1029 26.57 -64.89 -23.74
CA SER A 1029 25.24 -65.51 -23.59
C SER A 1029 24.73 -66.03 -24.93
N THR A 1030 24.16 -67.23 -24.94
CA THR A 1030 23.47 -67.78 -26.11
C THR A 1030 21.99 -67.44 -26.05
N SER A 1031 21.51 -66.68 -27.03
CA SER A 1031 20.08 -66.41 -27.23
C SER A 1031 19.30 -67.71 -27.52
N GLN A 1032 17.99 -67.69 -27.29
CA GLN A 1032 17.08 -68.75 -27.74
C GLN A 1032 17.07 -68.90 -29.28
N SER A 1033 17.54 -67.90 -30.03
CA SER A 1033 17.77 -67.97 -31.48
C SER A 1033 19.05 -68.72 -31.88
N GLY A 1034 19.90 -69.13 -30.92
CA GLY A 1034 21.22 -69.71 -31.18
C GLY A 1034 22.30 -68.67 -31.50
N GLU A 1035 21.96 -67.39 -31.53
CA GLU A 1035 22.92 -66.30 -31.71
C GLU A 1035 23.74 -66.08 -30.42
N LEU A 1036 25.06 -65.99 -30.59
CA LEU A 1036 25.99 -65.66 -29.50
C LEU A 1036 26.02 -64.14 -29.30
N GLN A 1037 25.58 -63.68 -28.13
CA GLN A 1037 25.70 -62.29 -27.71
C GLN A 1037 26.87 -62.18 -26.73
N GLU A 1038 27.77 -61.23 -26.99
CA GLU A 1038 28.92 -60.94 -26.12
C GLU A 1038 28.90 -59.46 -25.71
N TRP A 1039 29.32 -59.18 -24.48
CA TRP A 1039 29.54 -57.82 -23.99
C TRP A 1039 30.64 -57.80 -22.94
N TRP A 1040 31.30 -56.65 -22.79
CA TRP A 1040 32.35 -56.49 -21.80
C TRP A 1040 31.77 -56.03 -20.46
N ILE A 1041 32.38 -56.54 -19.39
CA ILE A 1041 32.17 -56.10 -18.02
C ILE A 1041 33.48 -55.50 -17.51
N VAL A 1042 33.39 -54.31 -16.93
CA VAL A 1042 34.51 -53.54 -16.37
C VAL A 1042 34.31 -53.34 -14.87
N ASP A 1043 35.34 -53.56 -14.06
CA ASP A 1043 35.29 -53.34 -12.61
C ASP A 1043 36.58 -52.71 -12.06
N GLN A 1044 36.52 -52.17 -10.84
CA GLN A 1044 37.68 -51.68 -10.11
C GLN A 1044 38.19 -52.75 -9.12
N PRO A 1045 39.46 -53.15 -9.17
CA PRO A 1045 40.00 -54.10 -8.19
C PRO A 1045 40.04 -53.48 -6.79
N ALA A 1046 39.97 -54.32 -5.75
CA ALA A 1046 39.68 -53.90 -4.38
C ALA A 1046 40.68 -52.90 -3.75
N HIS A 1047 41.89 -52.77 -4.29
CA HIS A 1047 42.91 -51.78 -3.87
C HIS A 1047 42.80 -50.43 -4.62
N SER A 1048 42.07 -50.38 -5.74
CA SER A 1048 41.83 -49.15 -6.49
C SER A 1048 40.63 -48.35 -5.98
N LEU A 1049 39.70 -49.00 -5.27
CA LEU A 1049 38.53 -48.38 -4.65
C LEU A 1049 38.88 -47.46 -3.47
N GLN A 1050 38.12 -46.37 -3.31
CA GLN A 1050 38.27 -45.46 -2.17
C GLN A 1050 37.45 -45.91 -0.95
N PRO A 1051 37.92 -45.69 0.28
CA PRO A 1051 37.27 -46.22 1.48
C PRO A 1051 36.00 -45.46 1.91
N ILE A 1052 35.60 -44.40 1.17
CA ILE A 1052 34.56 -43.43 1.54
C ILE A 1052 33.21 -44.11 1.80
N ARG A 1053 32.83 -45.09 0.97
CA ARG A 1053 31.47 -45.68 0.99
C ARG A 1053 31.43 -47.15 1.42
N ARG A 1054 31.94 -47.46 2.62
CA ARG A 1054 31.70 -48.78 3.25
C ARG A 1054 30.39 -48.78 4.05
N PRO A 1055 29.32 -49.48 3.64
CA PRO A 1055 28.18 -49.71 4.52
C PRO A 1055 28.65 -50.53 5.73
N ALA A 1056 28.25 -50.12 6.94
CA ALA A 1056 28.63 -50.80 8.19
C ALA A 1056 28.08 -52.25 8.31
N SER A 1057 27.14 -52.63 7.45
CA SER A 1057 26.60 -53.98 7.30
C SER A 1057 27.16 -54.66 6.05
N GLY A 1058 28.12 -55.57 6.24
CA GLY A 1058 28.83 -56.28 5.16
C GLY A 1058 28.03 -57.37 4.42
N ILE A 1059 26.78 -57.10 4.02
CA ILE A 1059 25.90 -58.03 3.29
C ILE A 1059 25.29 -57.36 2.03
N GLY A 1060 26.10 -56.56 1.34
CA GLY A 1060 25.84 -56.12 -0.02
C GLY A 1060 27.06 -56.39 -0.89
N ARG A 1061 26.94 -57.26 -1.90
CA ARG A 1061 27.96 -57.34 -2.95
C ARG A 1061 27.84 -56.08 -3.80
N ARG A 1062 28.89 -55.25 -3.85
CA ARG A 1062 29.02 -54.19 -4.86
C ARG A 1062 28.90 -54.86 -6.23
N GLY A 1063 28.08 -54.31 -7.13
CA GLY A 1063 28.10 -54.73 -8.53
C GLY A 1063 29.43 -54.36 -9.17
N ALA A 1064 29.81 -55.02 -10.26
CA ALA A 1064 30.93 -54.56 -11.06
C ALA A 1064 30.66 -53.11 -11.52
N GLY A 1065 31.66 -52.22 -11.44
CA GLY A 1065 31.49 -50.82 -11.87
C GLY A 1065 32.62 -49.88 -11.47
N LEU A 1066 32.63 -48.70 -12.10
CA LEU A 1066 33.64 -47.66 -11.92
C LEU A 1066 33.04 -46.46 -11.16
N GLU A 1067 33.72 -46.00 -10.11
CA GLU A 1067 33.41 -44.72 -9.47
C GLU A 1067 34.30 -43.61 -10.06
N LEU A 1068 33.68 -42.52 -10.54
CA LEU A 1068 34.37 -41.35 -11.12
C LEU A 1068 33.97 -40.06 -10.39
N PHE A 1069 34.95 -39.31 -9.89
CA PHE A 1069 34.76 -38.09 -9.11
C PHE A 1069 34.90 -36.86 -10.01
N VAL A 1070 33.78 -36.18 -10.28
CA VAL A 1070 33.71 -35.01 -11.15
C VAL A 1070 33.58 -33.73 -10.33
N PHE A 1071 34.66 -32.94 -10.34
CA PHE A 1071 34.73 -31.59 -9.77
C PHE A 1071 34.29 -30.58 -10.83
N SER A 1072 33.22 -29.84 -10.55
CA SER A 1072 32.66 -28.83 -11.45
C SER A 1072 33.10 -27.42 -11.08
N ASP A 1073 33.80 -26.75 -11.99
CA ASP A 1073 34.10 -25.33 -11.84
C ASP A 1073 32.79 -24.51 -11.82
N LYS A 1074 32.66 -23.62 -10.83
CA LYS A 1074 31.56 -22.65 -10.76
C LYS A 1074 31.57 -21.72 -11.97
N VAL A 1075 30.41 -21.51 -12.56
CA VAL A 1075 30.21 -20.66 -13.76
C VAL A 1075 29.63 -19.30 -13.36
N SER A 1076 30.02 -18.26 -14.09
CA SER A 1076 29.37 -16.95 -14.04
C SER A 1076 28.23 -16.90 -15.06
N PRO A 1077 27.08 -16.24 -14.78
CA PRO A 1077 26.05 -15.95 -15.77
C PRO A 1077 26.64 -15.35 -17.06
N PRO A 1078 26.10 -15.68 -18.25
CA PRO A 1078 26.74 -15.36 -19.54
C PRO A 1078 26.92 -13.84 -19.76
N SER A 1079 26.02 -13.02 -19.19
CA SER A 1079 26.08 -11.55 -19.20
C SER A 1079 27.33 -10.96 -18.52
N LEU A 1080 28.02 -11.71 -17.65
CA LEU A 1080 29.29 -11.32 -17.04
C LEU A 1080 30.52 -11.96 -17.72
N GLY A 1081 30.32 -12.91 -18.65
CA GLY A 1081 31.40 -13.63 -19.33
C GLY A 1081 32.21 -12.75 -20.29
N PHE A 1082 31.53 -11.96 -21.13
CA PHE A 1082 32.15 -11.00 -22.06
C PHE A 1082 33.06 -9.98 -21.36
N LEU A 1083 32.69 -9.61 -20.14
CA LEU A 1083 33.41 -8.67 -19.28
C LEU A 1083 34.71 -9.26 -18.68
N ALA A 1084 34.90 -10.58 -18.66
CA ALA A 1084 35.84 -11.21 -17.72
C ALA A 1084 37.34 -10.89 -17.95
N GLY A 1085 37.79 -10.62 -19.18
CA GLY A 1085 39.22 -10.58 -19.55
C GLY A 1085 39.70 -9.29 -20.25
N TYR A 1086 40.74 -8.67 -19.68
CA TYR A 1086 41.57 -7.56 -20.19
C TYR A 1086 40.90 -6.25 -20.64
N GLY A 1087 39.83 -6.28 -21.45
CA GLY A 1087 39.17 -5.09 -22.00
C GLY A 1087 38.70 -4.09 -20.93
N ILE A 1088 38.25 -4.58 -19.77
CA ILE A 1088 37.84 -3.73 -18.64
C ILE A 1088 39.00 -2.92 -18.07
N MET A 1089 40.21 -3.49 -17.98
CA MET A 1089 41.36 -2.73 -17.46
C MET A 1089 41.77 -1.63 -18.45
N GLY A 1090 41.59 -1.86 -19.75
CA GLY A 1090 41.69 -0.81 -20.78
C GLY A 1090 40.60 0.25 -20.64
N LEU A 1091 39.34 -0.15 -20.45
CA LEU A 1091 38.21 0.75 -20.22
C LEU A 1091 38.46 1.63 -18.98
N TYR A 1092 38.75 1.01 -17.83
CA TYR A 1092 39.08 1.68 -16.57
C TYR A 1092 40.24 2.66 -16.75
N ALA A 1093 41.36 2.23 -17.35
CA ALA A 1093 42.50 3.11 -17.61
C ALA A 1093 42.12 4.29 -18.51
N SER A 1094 41.33 4.06 -19.57
CA SER A 1094 40.86 5.13 -20.46
C SER A 1094 39.96 6.13 -19.74
N VAL A 1095 39.01 5.67 -18.92
CA VAL A 1095 38.10 6.51 -18.13
C VAL A 1095 38.89 7.33 -17.10
N VAL A 1096 39.82 6.72 -16.36
CA VAL A 1096 40.66 7.42 -15.37
C VAL A 1096 41.59 8.43 -16.05
N LEU A 1097 42.15 8.14 -17.23
CA LEU A 1097 42.97 9.09 -18.00
C LEU A 1097 42.14 10.25 -18.57
N VAL A 1098 40.93 9.98 -19.06
CA VAL A 1098 40.00 11.01 -19.56
C VAL A 1098 39.54 11.93 -18.43
N ILE A 1099 39.12 11.38 -17.29
CA ILE A 1099 38.75 12.18 -16.11
C ILE A 1099 39.98 12.93 -15.59
N GLY A 1100 41.15 12.30 -15.55
CA GLY A 1100 42.41 12.96 -15.17
C GLY A 1100 42.78 14.13 -16.09
N LYS A 1101 42.49 14.04 -17.40
CA LYS A 1101 42.64 15.15 -18.34
C LYS A 1101 41.68 16.30 -18.01
N PHE A 1102 40.39 16.02 -17.81
CA PHE A 1102 39.40 17.05 -17.44
C PHE A 1102 39.75 17.73 -16.09
N VAL A 1103 40.14 16.95 -15.08
CA VAL A 1103 40.59 17.48 -13.78
C VAL A 1103 41.83 18.37 -13.94
N ARG A 1104 42.77 18.01 -14.82
CA ARG A 1104 43.95 18.84 -15.12
C ARG A 1104 43.56 20.17 -15.78
N GLU A 1105 42.58 20.16 -16.67
CA GLU A 1105 42.11 21.34 -17.42
C GLU A 1105 41.64 22.46 -16.48
N PHE A 1106 40.86 22.12 -15.45
CA PHE A 1106 40.44 23.03 -14.36
C PHE A 1106 41.61 23.68 -13.60
N PHE A 1107 42.79 23.06 -13.55
CA PHE A 1107 43.97 23.62 -12.87
C PHE A 1107 44.92 24.39 -13.80
N SER A 1108 45.04 23.99 -15.08
CA SER A 1108 45.95 24.66 -16.02
C SER A 1108 45.35 25.87 -16.74
N GLY A 1109 44.02 25.90 -16.96
CA GLY A 1109 43.37 26.96 -17.76
C GLY A 1109 43.31 28.34 -17.10
N VAL A 1110 43.29 28.39 -15.76
CA VAL A 1110 42.95 29.58 -14.95
C VAL A 1110 43.79 30.83 -15.25
N SER A 1111 45.03 30.65 -15.71
CA SER A 1111 45.92 31.77 -16.06
C SER A 1111 45.43 32.58 -17.26
N HIS A 1112 44.68 31.97 -18.18
CA HIS A 1112 44.15 32.63 -19.37
C HIS A 1112 42.79 33.31 -19.11
N SER A 1113 41.95 32.74 -18.24
CA SER A 1113 40.63 33.30 -17.90
C SER A 1113 40.69 34.45 -16.89
N LEU A 1114 41.82 34.62 -16.18
CA LEU A 1114 42.04 35.64 -15.15
C LEU A 1114 41.61 37.06 -15.56
N MET A 1115 41.81 37.45 -16.83
CA MET A 1115 41.45 38.78 -17.33
C MET A 1115 39.94 39.06 -17.39
N PHE A 1116 39.12 38.00 -17.36
CA PHE A 1116 37.66 38.06 -17.35
C PHE A 1116 37.09 37.72 -15.96
N GLU A 1117 37.76 36.86 -15.18
CA GLU A 1117 37.32 36.45 -13.83
C GLU A 1117 37.58 37.51 -12.74
N GLU A 1118 38.73 38.18 -12.70
CA GLU A 1118 39.10 39.07 -11.58
C GLU A 1118 38.64 40.52 -11.76
N LEU A 1119 37.38 40.72 -12.15
CA LEU A 1119 36.77 42.04 -12.31
C LEU A 1119 36.18 42.57 -10.96
N PRO A 1120 36.57 43.77 -10.49
CA PRO A 1120 36.27 44.23 -9.12
C PRO A 1120 34.88 44.87 -8.93
N SER A 1121 34.20 45.24 -10.02
CA SER A 1121 32.76 45.53 -10.07
C SER A 1121 32.25 45.39 -11.50
N VAL A 1122 31.18 44.62 -11.71
CA VAL A 1122 30.67 44.25 -13.05
C VAL A 1122 29.33 44.89 -13.40
N ASP A 1123 28.78 45.72 -12.52
CA ASP A 1123 27.41 46.23 -12.59
C ASP A 1123 27.09 46.98 -13.89
N ARG A 1124 28.09 47.66 -14.49
CA ARG A 1124 27.95 48.33 -15.80
C ARG A 1124 27.92 47.37 -16.99
N ILE A 1125 28.58 46.20 -16.88
CA ILE A 1125 28.55 45.15 -17.92
C ILE A 1125 27.21 44.41 -17.82
N LEU A 1126 26.82 44.03 -16.59
CA LEU A 1126 25.53 43.39 -16.34
C LEU A 1126 24.38 44.28 -16.82
N LYS A 1127 24.44 45.59 -16.54
CA LYS A 1127 23.46 46.55 -17.08
C LYS A 1127 23.44 46.53 -18.61
N LEU A 1128 24.59 46.64 -19.29
CA LEU A 1128 24.65 46.63 -20.75
C LEU A 1128 24.02 45.36 -21.35
N CYS A 1129 24.24 44.19 -20.75
CA CYS A 1129 23.57 42.96 -21.16
C CYS A 1129 22.05 43.00 -20.92
N THR A 1130 21.57 43.51 -19.77
CA THR A 1130 20.13 43.65 -19.52
C THR A 1130 19.45 44.74 -20.35
N ASP A 1131 20.20 45.75 -20.80
CA ASP A 1131 19.74 46.78 -21.72
C ASP A 1131 19.57 46.17 -23.12
N ILE A 1132 20.52 45.34 -23.61
CA ILE A 1132 20.37 44.55 -24.86
C ILE A 1132 19.12 43.66 -24.80
N PHE A 1133 18.92 42.89 -23.72
CA PHE A 1133 17.73 42.06 -23.58
C PHE A 1133 16.41 42.86 -23.54
N LEU A 1134 16.44 44.09 -22.99
CA LEU A 1134 15.27 44.96 -22.96
C LEU A 1134 14.95 45.53 -24.35
N VAL A 1135 15.96 45.94 -25.12
CA VAL A 1135 15.83 46.46 -26.49
C VAL A 1135 15.32 45.37 -27.44
N ARG A 1136 15.76 44.11 -27.24
CA ARG A 1136 15.19 42.94 -27.93
C ARG A 1136 13.73 42.67 -27.53
N GLU A 1137 13.32 43.00 -26.31
CA GLU A 1137 11.92 42.91 -25.87
C GLU A 1137 11.02 44.05 -26.41
N THR A 1138 11.57 45.23 -26.73
CA THR A 1138 10.83 46.34 -27.36
C THR A 1138 10.79 46.27 -28.89
N GLY A 1139 11.74 45.56 -29.52
CA GLY A 1139 11.85 45.45 -30.97
C GLY A 1139 12.65 46.58 -31.64
N GLU A 1140 13.39 47.38 -30.86
CA GLU A 1140 14.25 48.47 -31.37
C GLU A 1140 15.59 47.92 -31.88
N LEU A 1141 15.54 47.06 -32.90
CA LEU A 1141 16.66 46.20 -33.33
C LEU A 1141 17.93 46.96 -33.76
N GLU A 1142 17.81 48.19 -34.27
CA GLU A 1142 18.97 49.04 -34.60
C GLU A 1142 19.82 49.37 -33.36
N LEU A 1143 19.17 49.58 -32.20
CA LEU A 1143 19.82 49.81 -30.92
C LEU A 1143 20.39 48.51 -30.31
N GLU A 1144 19.85 47.33 -30.67
CA GLU A 1144 20.45 46.05 -30.30
C GLU A 1144 21.85 45.91 -30.93
N GLU A 1145 22.01 46.27 -32.20
CA GLU A 1145 23.31 46.21 -32.87
C GLU A 1145 24.33 47.20 -32.28
N GLU A 1146 23.93 48.45 -31.99
CA GLU A 1146 24.82 49.42 -31.34
C GLU A 1146 25.31 48.94 -29.97
N LEU A 1147 24.39 48.44 -29.13
CA LEU A 1147 24.72 47.96 -27.78
C LEU A 1147 25.55 46.67 -27.84
N TYR A 1148 25.30 45.77 -28.81
CA TYR A 1148 26.11 44.58 -29.05
C TYR A 1148 27.52 44.94 -29.53
N ALA A 1149 27.67 45.83 -30.52
CA ALA A 1149 28.97 46.28 -31.01
C ALA A 1149 29.81 46.92 -29.89
N LYS A 1150 29.16 47.68 -29.00
CA LYS A 1150 29.75 48.26 -27.78
C LYS A 1150 30.18 47.21 -26.75
N LEU A 1151 29.40 46.13 -26.58
CA LEU A 1151 29.77 45.00 -25.71
C LEU A 1151 30.99 44.24 -26.26
N ILE A 1152 31.01 43.96 -27.57
CA ILE A 1152 32.14 43.30 -28.24
C ILE A 1152 33.41 44.17 -28.19
N PHE A 1153 33.31 45.48 -28.43
CA PHE A 1153 34.44 46.39 -28.28
C PHE A 1153 35.02 46.36 -26.85
N LEU A 1154 34.16 46.31 -25.83
CA LEU A 1154 34.59 46.24 -24.43
C LEU A 1154 35.37 44.95 -24.12
N TYR A 1155 34.92 43.80 -24.62
CA TYR A 1155 35.59 42.51 -24.41
C TYR A 1155 36.83 42.30 -25.31
N ARG A 1156 36.92 43.00 -26.45
CA ARG A 1156 38.07 42.97 -27.37
C ARG A 1156 39.29 43.75 -26.83
N SER A 1157 39.13 44.58 -25.79
CA SER A 1157 40.19 45.43 -25.24
C SER A 1157 40.24 45.38 -23.70
N PRO A 1158 41.25 44.73 -23.10
CA PRO A 1158 41.34 44.55 -21.65
C PRO A 1158 41.57 45.87 -20.90
N GLU A 1159 42.22 46.86 -21.52
CA GLU A 1159 42.41 48.18 -20.92
C GLU A 1159 41.07 48.91 -20.72
N THR A 1160 40.18 48.85 -21.71
CA THR A 1160 38.84 49.42 -21.58
C THR A 1160 37.98 48.62 -20.61
N LEU A 1161 38.12 47.30 -20.55
CA LEU A 1161 37.45 46.45 -19.57
C LEU A 1161 37.83 46.89 -18.14
N ILE A 1162 39.12 46.99 -17.82
CA ILE A 1162 39.65 47.46 -16.52
C ILE A 1162 39.17 48.88 -16.19
N LYS A 1163 39.16 49.79 -17.17
CA LYS A 1163 38.65 51.17 -17.01
C LYS A 1163 37.15 51.19 -16.70
N TRP A 1164 36.37 50.29 -17.30
CA TRP A 1164 34.93 50.19 -17.16
C TRP A 1164 34.50 49.51 -15.84
N THR A 1165 35.23 48.48 -15.40
CA THR A 1165 34.92 47.70 -14.19
C THR A 1165 35.51 48.28 -12.90
N ARG A 1166 36.28 49.37 -12.98
CA ARG A 1166 36.79 50.09 -11.82
C ARG A 1166 35.63 50.58 -10.94
N ARG A 1167 35.68 50.25 -9.64
CA ARG A 1167 34.72 50.74 -8.65
C ARG A 1167 34.68 52.27 -8.66
N THR A 1168 33.49 52.83 -8.74
CA THR A 1168 33.26 54.23 -8.33
C THR A 1168 33.57 54.35 -6.84
N GLN A 1169 34.28 55.42 -6.47
CA GLN A 1169 34.46 55.84 -5.08
C GLN A 1169 33.18 56.51 -4.57
#